data_AF-H0TND6-F1
#
_entry.id   AF-H0TND6-F1
#
_cell.length_a   1.000
_cell.length_b   1.000
_cell.length_c   1.000
_cell.angle_alpha   90.00
_cell.angle_beta   90.00
_cell.angle_gamma   90.00
#
_symmetry.space_group_name_H-M   'P 1'
#
loop_
_entity.id
_entity.type
_entity.pdbx_description
1 polymer ?
#
loop_
_entity_poly.entity_id
_entity_poly.type
_entity_poly.pdbx_seq_one_letter_code
_entity_poly.pdbx_strand_id
1 'polypeptide(L)'
;MTARSSVRMVQFASVSLVALCVQAPGASAQSTGSNESRNLPAVTIDAPKARQVRNAPTAVGRRATASAARARGGGNRGIAAAAAPNQPARTQASEPGSDPRGPINGYVATRAMTGTKTNTPIMETPQAISVVGAEEIRDQKPVNLSEALRYAPGVGTQTFGSDVRNDWFKVRGFDAQDVGFFADGLQLFSTAFATWKLYPAGLERIDILRGPSAVLYGGSGPGGIINAISKVPSTTPSNSVEVGVNSFGNAYTTFDFTGPFMTATGPSKELSYRLIGSVKNGDTQTAFTPDNAYFFAPSVTYQPDLDTKFTLLASATKYETRPQNFLPYTGTVVDAPFGRIPTHLFTGDPANDKFSREQEMVGYQFEKNLTDSVTFRQNARYAHDDVTLQTLLGNGYVGSAANATLSRFNDYARDIADQANLDNQLEYRFNTGVVQHTALVGVDLKHYEIHDLQAFDFATPSLNLLAPTYGYSGGFPGTTFLDRTITQKQAAIYAQEQMKIGQLSLVFSGRNDWVDTDLNNRIGASQSRDDSHFSGRLGAIYNTDVGIAPYLSYATSYNPIIGTLTNTSGNTVLFAPETGQQAEVGVKVQPKGLDGYFAAAVFDLKRQNVQTVDPNNVLQSVQTGEVTSRGVELEAVANLTPELKLKGSYTNFRIFVSKDNDPTLIDKVPTNTPSEIASLWGDYTFKTGALTGFGFGGGVRYNGHSYADAQNTLVVPSFVVGDAALHYEIDRWRFALNVTNITDKIYVAGCSSATACFYADRRRATLSATYKW
;
A
#
# COMPACT_ATOMS: atom_id res chain seq x y z
N MET A 1 -7.52 -6.89 -60.69
CA MET A 1 -8.67 -6.40 -59.90
C MET A 1 -8.45 -6.83 -58.47
N THR A 2 -8.26 -5.84 -57.60
CA THR A 2 -7.67 -5.91 -56.26
C THR A 2 -8.70 -5.58 -55.20
N ALA A 3 -8.77 -6.38 -54.13
CA ALA A 3 -9.20 -5.92 -52.81
C ALA A 3 -8.54 -6.83 -51.76
N ARG A 4 -7.47 -6.32 -51.14
CA ARG A 4 -6.76 -6.93 -50.00
C ARG A 4 -7.47 -6.48 -48.72
N SER A 5 -7.96 -7.42 -47.93
CA SER A 5 -8.29 -7.19 -46.52
C SER A 5 -6.99 -7.27 -45.70
N SER A 6 -6.80 -6.31 -44.80
CA SER A 6 -5.65 -6.28 -43.87
C SER A 6 -6.22 -6.00 -42.49
N VAL A 7 -6.51 -7.06 -41.76
CA VAL A 7 -6.84 -6.99 -40.33
C VAL A 7 -5.52 -6.89 -39.58
N ARG A 8 -5.25 -5.75 -38.94
CA ARG A 8 -4.13 -5.59 -38.00
C ARG A 8 -4.70 -5.67 -36.59
N MET A 9 -4.41 -6.78 -35.93
CA MET A 9 -4.70 -7.05 -34.53
C MET A 9 -3.54 -6.48 -33.71
N VAL A 10 -3.80 -5.52 -32.84
CA VAL A 10 -2.82 -4.94 -31.91
C VAL A 10 -3.32 -5.27 -30.51
N GLN A 11 -2.61 -6.19 -29.84
CA GLN A 11 -2.89 -6.60 -28.46
C GLN A 11 -2.03 -5.77 -27.51
N PHE A 12 -2.66 -5.00 -26.63
CA PHE A 12 -2.02 -4.38 -25.47
C PHE A 12 -2.59 -5.03 -24.22
N ALA A 13 -1.72 -5.61 -23.39
CA ALA A 13 -2.05 -6.15 -22.08
C ALA A 13 -1.42 -5.27 -21.00
N SER A 14 -2.15 -5.12 -19.89
CA SER A 14 -1.76 -4.50 -18.62
C SER A 14 -1.62 -2.97 -18.65
N VAL A 15 -2.44 -2.29 -17.85
CA VAL A 15 -2.34 -0.85 -17.54
C VAL A 15 -1.07 -0.61 -16.72
N SER A 16 0.05 -0.59 -17.42
CA SER A 16 1.25 0.19 -17.13
C SER A 16 1.50 0.97 -18.41
N LEU A 17 1.12 2.25 -18.40
CA LEU A 17 1.08 3.10 -19.59
C LEU A 17 2.51 3.32 -20.12
N VAL A 18 2.98 2.45 -21.00
CA VAL A 18 4.13 2.72 -21.87
C VAL A 18 3.60 3.43 -23.11
N ALA A 19 3.84 4.74 -23.18
CA ALA A 19 3.45 5.58 -24.31
C ALA A 19 4.30 5.25 -25.56
N LEU A 20 3.72 4.61 -26.57
CA LEU A 20 4.31 4.48 -27.90
C LEU A 20 3.86 5.66 -28.78
N CYS A 21 4.75 6.66 -28.94
CA CYS A 21 4.60 7.70 -29.96
C CYS A 21 5.04 7.16 -31.32
N VAL A 22 4.13 7.06 -32.29
CA VAL A 22 4.49 6.82 -33.69
C VAL A 22 4.65 8.17 -34.39
N GLN A 23 5.90 8.60 -34.59
CA GLN A 23 6.23 9.60 -35.61
C GLN A 23 6.58 8.87 -36.91
N ALA A 24 5.90 9.22 -38.00
CA ALA A 24 6.22 8.72 -39.33
C ALA A 24 7.37 9.55 -39.95
N PRO A 25 8.42 8.90 -40.51
CA PRO A 25 9.26 9.55 -41.51
C PRO A 25 8.99 8.94 -42.89
N GLY A 26 8.62 9.80 -43.84
CA GLY A 26 8.77 9.51 -45.25
C GLY A 26 10.20 9.82 -45.69
N ALA A 27 10.90 8.84 -46.26
CA ALA A 27 11.96 9.05 -47.24
C ALA A 27 12.36 7.72 -47.91
N SER A 28 12.49 7.78 -49.23
CA SER A 28 12.91 6.74 -50.16
C SER A 28 14.44 6.68 -50.32
N ALA A 29 15.05 5.49 -50.34
CA ALA A 29 16.26 5.10 -51.12
C ALA A 29 16.60 3.62 -50.81
N GLN A 30 16.51 2.70 -51.77
CA GLN A 30 17.53 2.25 -52.74
C GLN A 30 18.47 1.14 -52.23
N SER A 31 18.54 0.09 -53.05
CA SER A 31 19.15 -1.23 -52.86
C SER A 31 20.68 -1.27 -53.01
N THR A 32 21.33 -2.18 -52.28
CA THR A 32 22.49 -3.06 -52.63
C THR A 32 23.00 -3.63 -51.29
N GLY A 33 23.45 -4.86 -51.06
CA GLY A 33 23.79 -6.04 -51.85
C GLY A 33 24.56 -7.02 -50.93
N SER A 34 24.75 -8.25 -51.41
CA SER A 34 25.67 -9.32 -50.96
C SER A 34 25.45 -10.04 -49.62
N ASN A 35 25.04 -11.30 -49.76
CA ASN A 35 25.28 -12.45 -48.88
C ASN A 35 26.77 -12.62 -48.53
N GLU A 36 27.06 -12.90 -47.27
CA GLU A 36 28.13 -13.83 -46.88
C GLU A 36 27.71 -14.56 -45.58
N SER A 37 27.47 -15.86 -45.70
CA SER A 37 27.23 -16.77 -44.58
C SER A 37 28.58 -17.24 -44.01
N ARG A 38 28.88 -16.86 -42.77
CA ARG A 38 29.95 -17.50 -41.97
C ARG A 38 29.33 -18.43 -40.94
N ASN A 39 29.50 -19.74 -41.17
CA ASN A 39 29.21 -20.80 -40.21
C ASN A 39 30.12 -20.67 -38.98
N LEU A 40 29.51 -20.65 -37.78
CA LEU A 40 30.20 -20.85 -36.50
C LEU A 40 30.12 -22.35 -36.10
N PRO A 41 31.14 -22.91 -35.42
CA PRO A 41 31.15 -24.33 -35.05
C PRO A 41 30.19 -24.65 -33.89
N ALA A 42 29.74 -25.91 -33.83
CA ALA A 42 28.81 -26.41 -32.82
C ALA A 42 29.38 -26.35 -31.39
N VAL A 43 28.57 -25.88 -30.44
CA VAL A 43 28.85 -25.90 -29.00
C VAL A 43 28.18 -27.12 -28.39
N THR A 44 28.96 -28.05 -27.85
CA THR A 44 28.49 -29.20 -27.08
C THR A 44 28.47 -28.84 -25.60
N ILE A 45 27.34 -29.06 -24.91
CA ILE A 45 27.20 -28.86 -23.46
C ILE A 45 27.17 -30.25 -22.80
N ASP A 46 28.15 -30.55 -21.95
CA ASP A 46 28.14 -31.74 -21.09
C ASP A 46 27.19 -31.55 -19.90
N ALA A 47 26.31 -32.53 -19.67
CA ALA A 47 25.37 -32.54 -18.54
C ALA A 47 26.07 -32.90 -17.20
N PRO A 48 25.67 -32.29 -16.08
CA PRO A 48 26.24 -32.62 -14.77
C PRO A 48 25.79 -34.01 -14.28
N LYS A 49 26.75 -34.79 -13.76
CA LYS A 49 26.56 -36.14 -13.22
C LYS A 49 25.65 -36.15 -11.98
N ALA A 50 24.69 -37.07 -11.96
CA ALA A 50 23.78 -37.34 -10.85
C ALA A 50 24.53 -37.85 -9.60
N ARG A 51 24.18 -37.30 -8.43
CA ARG A 51 24.71 -37.69 -7.12
C ARG A 51 23.95 -38.89 -6.57
N GLN A 52 24.64 -40.02 -6.41
CA GLN A 52 24.11 -41.25 -5.81
C GLN A 52 23.81 -41.06 -4.31
N VAL A 53 22.59 -41.46 -3.92
CA VAL A 53 22.14 -41.58 -2.53
C VAL A 53 22.72 -42.87 -1.94
N ARG A 54 23.44 -42.76 -0.81
CA ARG A 54 23.89 -43.91 -0.01
C ARG A 54 22.85 -44.22 1.05
N ASN A 55 22.32 -45.45 1.01
CA ASN A 55 21.47 -46.03 2.05
C ASN A 55 22.30 -46.35 3.32
N ALA A 56 21.73 -46.08 4.49
CA ALA A 56 22.24 -46.53 5.78
C ALA A 56 21.45 -47.78 6.26
N PRO A 57 22.08 -48.72 6.98
CA PRO A 57 21.48 -50.00 7.33
C PRO A 57 20.73 -49.99 8.66
N THR A 58 19.69 -50.82 8.73
CA THR A 58 18.90 -51.20 9.91
C THR A 58 19.61 -52.29 10.75
N ALA A 59 19.58 -52.16 12.08
CA ALA A 59 19.58 -53.32 13.00
C ALA A 59 19.15 -52.97 14.45
N VAL A 60 18.09 -53.66 14.89
CA VAL A 60 17.93 -54.41 16.16
C VAL A 60 17.91 -53.68 17.52
N GLY A 61 16.67 -53.46 18.02
CA GLY A 61 16.09 -54.05 19.24
C GLY A 61 16.85 -54.10 20.57
N ARG A 62 16.28 -53.48 21.62
CA ARG A 62 16.19 -54.08 22.96
C ARG A 62 15.12 -53.43 23.87
N ARG A 63 14.27 -54.29 24.45
CA ARG A 63 13.36 -54.04 25.59
C ARG A 63 14.14 -53.90 26.90
N ALA A 64 13.67 -53.04 27.81
CA ALA A 64 13.75 -53.19 29.27
C ALA A 64 12.75 -52.22 29.95
N THR A 65 11.57 -52.72 30.33
CA THR A 65 11.12 -52.93 31.73
C THR A 65 10.96 -51.66 32.57
N ALA A 66 9.70 -51.26 32.74
CA ALA A 66 9.24 -50.41 33.83
C ALA A 66 9.29 -51.19 35.16
N SER A 67 9.72 -50.54 36.24
CA SER A 67 9.45 -50.97 37.61
C SER A 67 9.28 -49.75 38.49
N ALA A 68 8.13 -49.71 39.16
CA ALA A 68 7.77 -48.73 40.16
C ALA A 68 8.47 -49.07 41.49
N ALA A 69 8.89 -48.03 42.23
CA ALA A 69 9.07 -48.13 43.67
C ALA A 69 8.78 -46.78 44.34
N ARG A 70 7.79 -46.78 45.23
CA ARG A 70 7.55 -45.75 46.25
C ARG A 70 8.60 -45.89 47.35
N ALA A 71 9.11 -44.76 47.88
CA ALA A 71 9.49 -44.66 49.28
C ALA A 71 9.42 -43.20 49.76
N ARG A 72 8.76 -43.01 50.91
CA ARG A 72 8.69 -41.78 51.72
C ARG A 72 10.02 -41.56 52.46
N GLY A 73 10.37 -40.31 52.75
CA GLY A 73 11.36 -39.98 53.77
C GLY A 73 11.80 -38.52 53.71
N GLY A 74 11.34 -37.71 54.67
CA GLY A 74 11.69 -36.30 54.78
C GLY A 74 13.15 -36.05 55.15
N GLY A 75 13.65 -34.89 54.73
CA GLY A 75 14.99 -34.41 55.05
C GLY A 75 15.13 -32.96 54.61
N ASN A 76 14.79 -32.05 55.52
CA ASN A 76 14.94 -30.61 55.36
C ASN A 76 16.43 -30.27 55.32
N ARG A 77 16.98 -29.97 54.14
CA ARG A 77 18.29 -29.32 53.97
C ARG A 77 18.15 -28.25 52.90
N GLY A 78 18.29 -27.00 53.33
CA GLY A 78 18.32 -25.83 52.48
C GLY A 78 19.45 -25.96 51.45
N ILE A 79 19.06 -26.10 50.20
CA ILE A 79 19.90 -25.81 49.05
C ILE A 79 19.46 -24.42 48.62
N ALA A 80 20.36 -23.45 48.71
CA ALA A 80 20.18 -22.15 48.10
C ALA A 80 19.87 -22.37 46.62
N ALA A 81 18.63 -22.13 46.22
CA ALA A 81 18.24 -22.12 44.82
C ALA A 81 19.05 -21.01 44.15
N ALA A 82 19.96 -21.39 43.25
CA ALA A 82 20.53 -20.47 42.30
C ALA A 82 19.38 -19.72 41.62
N ALA A 83 19.40 -18.38 41.69
CA ALA A 83 18.41 -17.55 41.05
C ALA A 83 18.28 -17.98 39.58
N ALA A 84 17.09 -18.46 39.20
CA ALA A 84 16.78 -18.70 37.81
C ALA A 84 17.06 -17.40 37.03
N PRO A 85 17.72 -17.46 35.86
CA PRO A 85 17.97 -16.27 35.08
C PRO A 85 16.63 -15.56 34.82
N ASN A 86 16.56 -14.27 35.19
CA ASN A 86 15.41 -13.39 34.97
C ASN A 86 14.87 -13.60 33.55
N GLN A 87 13.77 -14.34 33.43
CA GLN A 87 13.06 -14.45 32.17
C GLN A 87 12.52 -13.06 31.83
N PRO A 88 12.57 -12.62 30.55
CA PRO A 88 12.03 -11.33 30.17
C PRO A 88 10.55 -11.28 30.54
N ALA A 89 10.20 -10.40 31.47
CA ALA A 89 8.83 -10.27 31.95
C ALA A 89 7.91 -9.82 30.80
N ARG A 90 6.69 -10.36 30.83
CA ARG A 90 5.54 -9.94 30.02
C ARG A 90 5.32 -8.43 30.19
N THR A 91 5.49 -7.64 29.13
CA THR A 91 4.91 -6.30 29.08
C THR A 91 3.40 -6.46 29.01
N GLN A 92 2.72 -6.25 30.14
CA GLN A 92 1.27 -6.15 30.15
C GLN A 92 0.84 -4.92 29.36
N ALA A 93 -0.17 -5.09 28.51
CA ALA A 93 -0.77 -4.03 27.69
C ALA A 93 -1.68 -3.12 28.54
N SER A 94 -1.15 -2.56 29.63
CA SER A 94 -1.91 -1.72 30.57
C SER A 94 -1.66 -0.22 30.38
N GLU A 95 -0.69 0.19 29.56
CA GLU A 95 -0.43 1.60 29.25
C GLU A 95 -0.77 1.96 27.78
N PRO A 96 -1.38 3.13 27.51
CA PRO A 96 -1.53 3.65 26.14
C PRO A 96 -0.19 3.63 25.38
N GLY A 97 -0.18 3.14 24.15
CA GLY A 97 1.04 2.97 23.34
C GLY A 97 1.85 1.68 23.61
N SER A 98 1.46 0.84 24.58
CA SER A 98 2.10 -0.47 24.80
C SER A 98 1.59 -1.58 23.85
N ASP A 99 0.35 -1.45 23.38
CA ASP A 99 -0.22 -2.29 22.32
C ASP A 99 0.18 -1.75 20.94
N PRO A 100 0.98 -2.48 20.16
CA PRO A 100 1.40 -2.09 18.82
C PRO A 100 0.28 -2.22 17.77
N ARG A 101 -0.97 -2.46 18.17
CA ARG A 101 -2.18 -2.31 17.33
C ARG A 101 -3.17 -1.30 17.90
N GLY A 102 -2.93 -0.85 19.13
CA GLY A 102 -3.86 -0.01 19.87
C GLY A 102 -3.66 1.49 19.62
N PRO A 103 -4.45 2.31 20.33
CA PRO A 103 -4.34 3.76 20.28
C PRO A 103 -2.95 4.25 20.70
N ILE A 104 -2.49 5.32 20.04
CA ILE A 104 -1.30 6.08 20.39
C ILE A 104 -1.67 7.35 21.14
N ASN A 105 -0.76 7.87 21.97
CA ASN A 105 -0.97 9.13 22.66
C ASN A 105 -0.48 10.30 21.80
N GLY A 106 -1.38 11.22 21.40
CA GLY A 106 -1.00 12.27 20.47
C GLY A 106 -0.57 11.69 19.13
N TYR A 107 0.55 12.19 18.61
CA TYR A 107 1.08 11.75 17.31
C TYR A 107 2.28 10.79 17.42
N VAL A 108 2.87 10.62 18.62
CA VAL A 108 4.10 9.86 18.81
C VAL A 108 3.80 8.39 19.11
N ALA A 109 4.06 7.53 18.13
CA ALA A 109 4.05 6.08 18.35
C ALA A 109 5.40 5.60 18.89
N THR A 110 5.39 4.65 19.83
CA THR A 110 6.61 4.09 20.43
C THR A 110 6.86 2.64 20.02
N ARG A 111 5.81 1.93 19.57
CA ARG A 111 5.86 0.50 19.23
C ARG A 111 5.06 0.19 17.97
N ALA A 112 5.54 -0.76 17.19
CA ALA A 112 4.86 -1.23 16.00
C ALA A 112 5.20 -2.70 15.71
N MET A 113 4.20 -3.50 15.31
CA MET A 113 4.45 -4.87 14.86
C MET A 113 4.86 -4.93 13.40
N THR A 114 4.54 -3.91 12.61
CA THR A 114 4.72 -3.96 11.16
C THR A 114 6.18 -4.25 10.75
N GLY A 115 7.17 -3.78 11.52
CA GLY A 115 8.58 -4.05 11.22
C GLY A 115 9.09 -5.45 11.54
N THR A 116 8.42 -6.20 12.43
CA THR A 116 8.98 -7.44 13.03
C THR A 116 7.96 -8.57 13.24
N LYS A 117 6.67 -8.35 12.98
CA LYS A 117 5.55 -9.22 13.39
C LYS A 117 5.50 -9.55 14.89
N THR A 118 6.26 -8.85 15.71
CA THR A 118 6.28 -8.98 17.17
C THR A 118 6.08 -7.61 17.79
N ASN A 119 5.71 -7.55 19.06
CA ASN A 119 5.61 -6.27 19.76
C ASN A 119 7.01 -5.70 20.03
N THR A 120 7.60 -4.98 19.06
CA THR A 120 8.96 -4.42 19.13
C THR A 120 8.91 -2.89 19.23
N PRO A 121 9.73 -2.25 20.09
CA PRO A 121 9.88 -0.80 20.08
C PRO A 121 10.37 -0.29 18.72
N ILE A 122 9.86 0.87 18.28
CA ILE A 122 10.32 1.50 17.02
C ILE A 122 11.82 1.80 17.08
N MET A 123 12.32 2.18 18.27
CA MET A 123 13.73 2.43 18.55
C MET A 123 14.62 1.18 18.48
N GLU A 124 14.05 -0.04 18.48
CA GLU A 124 14.81 -1.30 18.39
C GLU A 124 14.63 -2.00 17.03
N THR A 125 13.89 -1.39 16.10
CA THR A 125 13.65 -1.92 14.76
C THR A 125 14.67 -1.32 13.77
N PRO A 126 15.56 -2.09 13.12
CA PRO A 126 16.58 -1.57 12.20
C PRO A 126 16.01 -1.31 10.79
N GLN A 127 14.91 -0.55 10.70
CA GLN A 127 14.25 -0.17 9.45
C GLN A 127 13.46 1.13 9.65
N ALA A 128 13.36 1.95 8.61
CA ALA A 128 12.51 3.14 8.61
C ALA A 128 11.02 2.78 8.72
N ILE A 129 10.38 3.26 9.79
CA ILE A 129 8.95 3.07 10.07
C ILE A 129 8.34 4.39 10.55
N SER A 130 7.14 4.69 10.06
CA SER A 130 6.31 5.81 10.49
C SER A 130 4.92 5.31 10.87
N VAL A 131 4.23 6.07 11.72
CA VAL A 131 2.87 5.75 12.15
C VAL A 131 2.01 6.99 12.04
N VAL A 132 0.79 6.83 11.53
CA VAL A 132 -0.27 7.85 11.52
C VAL A 132 -1.39 7.32 12.43
N GLY A 133 -1.61 7.95 13.58
CA GLY A 133 -2.62 7.49 14.57
C GLY A 133 -4.02 8.04 14.31
N ALA A 134 -5.03 7.43 14.95
CA ALA A 134 -6.43 7.87 14.87
C ALA A 134 -6.63 9.33 15.27
N GLU A 135 -5.82 9.86 16.19
CA GLU A 135 -5.90 11.28 16.55
C GLU A 135 -5.41 12.20 15.43
N GLU A 136 -4.31 11.86 14.76
CA GLU A 136 -3.82 12.58 13.58
C GLU A 136 -4.85 12.52 12.44
N ILE A 137 -5.44 11.35 12.20
CA ILE A 137 -6.52 11.17 11.22
C ILE A 137 -7.72 12.06 11.57
N ARG A 138 -8.13 12.12 12.83
CA ARG A 138 -9.25 12.97 13.29
C ARG A 138 -8.95 14.45 13.06
N ASP A 139 -7.75 14.90 13.40
CA ASP A 139 -7.37 16.31 13.37
C ASP A 139 -7.20 16.82 11.93
N GLN A 140 -6.62 16.00 11.04
CA GLN A 140 -6.43 16.34 9.61
C GLN A 140 -7.69 16.13 8.76
N LYS A 141 -8.60 15.25 9.18
CA LYS A 141 -9.86 14.91 8.50
C LYS A 141 -9.71 14.44 7.03
N PRO A 142 -8.86 13.44 6.75
CA PRO A 142 -8.72 12.90 5.41
C PRO A 142 -10.01 12.18 4.97
N VAL A 143 -10.39 12.28 3.70
CA VAL A 143 -11.59 11.59 3.17
C VAL A 143 -11.31 10.20 2.61
N ASN A 144 -10.03 9.82 2.51
CA ASN A 144 -9.55 8.50 2.09
C ASN A 144 -8.17 8.23 2.70
N LEU A 145 -7.64 7.02 2.56
CA LEU A 145 -6.38 6.63 3.18
C LEU A 145 -5.18 7.35 2.55
N SER A 146 -5.21 7.63 1.25
CA SER A 146 -4.14 8.37 0.56
C SER A 146 -3.96 9.77 1.14
N GLU A 147 -5.06 10.45 1.51
CA GLU A 147 -4.98 11.75 2.17
C GLU A 147 -4.36 11.68 3.56
N ALA A 148 -4.62 10.61 4.33
CA ALA A 148 -4.04 10.40 5.66
C ALA A 148 -2.51 10.24 5.62
N LEU A 149 -1.97 9.89 4.45
CA LEU A 149 -0.53 9.68 4.23
C LEU A 149 0.20 10.94 3.73
N ARG A 150 -0.50 12.05 3.46
CA ARG A 150 0.07 13.28 2.86
C ARG A 150 1.19 13.93 3.68
N TYR A 151 1.27 13.63 4.98
CA TYR A 151 2.29 14.17 5.90
C TYR A 151 3.37 13.14 6.28
N ALA A 152 3.34 11.94 5.69
CA ALA A 152 4.33 10.89 5.94
C ALA A 152 5.55 11.01 5.02
N PRO A 153 6.78 10.75 5.52
CA PRO A 153 7.98 10.72 4.70
C PRO A 153 7.97 9.52 3.75
N GLY A 154 8.58 9.69 2.57
CA GLY A 154 8.77 8.61 1.61
C GLY A 154 7.50 8.21 0.84
N VAL A 155 6.36 8.87 1.07
CA VAL A 155 5.07 8.50 0.45
C VAL A 155 4.55 9.61 -0.47
N GLY A 156 4.30 9.28 -1.73
CA GLY A 156 3.57 10.14 -2.67
C GLY A 156 2.13 9.68 -2.81
N THR A 157 1.14 10.56 -2.60
CA THR A 157 -0.27 10.18 -2.37
C THR A 157 -1.29 10.80 -3.34
N GLN A 158 -0.82 11.38 -4.44
CA GLN A 158 -1.67 12.06 -5.43
C GLN A 158 -1.33 11.65 -6.87
N THR A 159 -0.94 10.38 -7.09
CA THR A 159 -0.57 9.85 -8.41
C THR A 159 -1.60 10.18 -9.50
N PHE A 160 -2.89 10.12 -9.14
CA PHE A 160 -3.99 10.45 -10.03
C PHE A 160 -4.81 11.65 -9.52
N GLY A 161 -4.16 12.64 -8.89
CA GLY A 161 -4.81 13.88 -8.48
C GLY A 161 -6.03 13.68 -7.57
N SER A 162 -7.19 14.23 -7.97
CA SER A 162 -8.46 14.16 -7.23
C SER A 162 -9.29 12.89 -7.50
N ASP A 163 -8.68 11.81 -8.00
CA ASP A 163 -9.41 10.55 -8.21
C ASP A 163 -9.93 9.98 -6.88
N VAL A 164 -11.25 9.88 -6.77
CA VAL A 164 -11.91 9.34 -5.57
C VAL A 164 -12.10 7.83 -5.64
N ARG A 165 -11.82 7.18 -6.78
CA ARG A 165 -12.06 5.74 -6.94
C ARG A 165 -11.15 4.89 -6.06
N ASN A 166 -9.87 5.24 -5.94
CA ASN A 166 -8.87 4.37 -5.32
C ASN A 166 -7.97 5.12 -4.33
N ASP A 167 -7.26 4.35 -3.51
CA ASP A 167 -6.18 4.88 -2.69
C ASP A 167 -4.84 4.74 -3.42
N TRP A 168 -4.41 5.83 -4.07
CA TRP A 168 -3.19 5.87 -4.86
C TRP A 168 -1.99 6.33 -4.03
N PHE A 169 -1.02 5.43 -3.84
CA PHE A 169 0.22 5.79 -3.16
C PHE A 169 1.46 5.08 -3.72
N LYS A 170 2.56 5.81 -3.70
CA LYS A 170 3.92 5.33 -4.01
C LYS A 170 4.78 5.42 -2.75
N VAL A 171 5.60 4.41 -2.49
CA VAL A 171 6.61 4.44 -1.44
C VAL A 171 8.00 4.43 -2.08
N ARG A 172 8.83 5.43 -1.76
CA ARG A 172 10.16 5.65 -2.37
C ARG A 172 10.14 5.70 -3.91
N GLY A 173 9.04 6.19 -4.47
CA GLY A 173 8.81 6.32 -5.92
C GLY A 173 8.25 5.09 -6.61
N PHE A 174 8.12 3.95 -5.92
CA PHE A 174 7.51 2.73 -6.45
C PHE A 174 6.04 2.64 -6.04
N ASP A 175 5.16 2.23 -6.96
CA ASP A 175 3.77 1.94 -6.64
C ASP A 175 3.69 0.86 -5.56
N ALA A 176 2.77 1.05 -4.60
CA ALA A 176 2.60 0.14 -3.47
C ALA A 176 1.13 -0.22 -3.21
N GLN A 177 0.20 0.28 -4.03
CA GLN A 177 -1.24 -0.03 -3.89
C GLN A 177 -1.56 -1.49 -4.28
N ASP A 178 -0.85 -2.03 -5.25
CA ASP A 178 -1.07 -3.36 -5.83
C ASP A 178 -0.62 -4.48 -4.88
N VAL A 179 0.59 -4.37 -4.34
CA VAL A 179 1.23 -5.46 -3.57
C VAL A 179 1.74 -5.00 -2.22
N GLY A 180 1.84 -3.68 -1.99
CA GLY A 180 2.30 -3.08 -0.75
C GLY A 180 1.18 -2.69 0.21
N PHE A 181 -0.09 -2.95 -0.11
CA PHE A 181 -1.22 -2.59 0.74
C PHE A 181 -1.65 -3.74 1.65
N PHE A 182 -1.75 -3.46 2.95
CA PHE A 182 -2.08 -4.45 3.98
C PHE A 182 -3.13 -3.87 4.92
N ALA A 183 -3.99 -4.75 5.43
CA ALA A 183 -4.84 -4.46 6.56
C ALA A 183 -4.61 -5.51 7.65
N ASP A 184 -4.38 -5.08 8.88
CA ASP A 184 -4.12 -5.94 10.03
C ASP A 184 -3.00 -6.98 9.81
N GLY A 185 -1.98 -6.62 9.02
CA GLY A 185 -0.86 -7.50 8.69
C GLY A 185 -1.14 -8.57 7.62
N LEU A 186 -2.35 -8.60 7.06
CA LEU A 186 -2.71 -9.45 5.92
C LEU A 186 -2.81 -8.60 4.65
N GLN A 187 -2.30 -9.14 3.54
CA GLN A 187 -2.22 -8.41 2.28
C GLN A 187 -3.61 -8.10 1.73
N LEU A 188 -3.72 -6.98 1.04
CA LEU A 188 -4.84 -6.62 0.17
C LEU A 188 -4.27 -6.55 -1.25
N PHE A 189 -4.18 -7.70 -1.92
CA PHE A 189 -3.55 -7.79 -3.22
C PHE A 189 -4.51 -7.25 -4.29
N SER A 190 -3.99 -6.44 -5.21
CA SER A 190 -4.78 -5.86 -6.29
C SER A 190 -4.08 -6.07 -7.64
N THR A 191 -4.87 -6.39 -8.65
CA THR A 191 -4.47 -6.42 -10.05
C THR A 191 -5.67 -6.04 -10.92
N ALA A 192 -5.42 -5.66 -12.17
CA ALA A 192 -6.45 -5.08 -13.05
C ALA A 192 -7.17 -3.89 -12.36
N PHE A 193 -8.50 -3.84 -12.37
CA PHE A 193 -9.31 -2.81 -11.72
C PHE A 193 -9.83 -3.22 -10.33
N ALA A 194 -9.76 -4.51 -9.98
CA ALA A 194 -10.08 -5.01 -8.64
C ALA A 194 -9.05 -4.49 -7.62
N THR A 195 -9.42 -3.42 -6.91
CA THR A 195 -8.54 -2.63 -6.06
C THR A 195 -9.19 -2.32 -4.72
N TRP A 196 -8.41 -2.44 -3.65
CA TRP A 196 -8.89 -2.21 -2.30
C TRP A 196 -8.88 -0.74 -1.91
N LYS A 197 -9.93 -0.29 -1.22
CA LYS A 197 -10.01 1.07 -0.66
C LYS A 197 -10.56 1.02 0.77
N LEU A 198 -9.77 1.46 1.73
CA LEU A 198 -10.12 1.39 3.15
C LEU A 198 -10.72 2.70 3.64
N TYR A 199 -11.69 2.60 4.55
CA TYR A 199 -12.38 3.77 5.10
C TYR A 199 -11.66 4.30 6.35
N PRO A 200 -11.11 5.54 6.36
CA PRO A 200 -10.27 6.02 7.48
C PRO A 200 -10.92 5.97 8.86
N ALA A 201 -12.25 6.15 8.94
CA ALA A 201 -12.97 6.12 10.21
C ALA A 201 -12.89 4.76 10.94
N GLY A 202 -12.67 3.67 10.19
CA GLY A 202 -12.50 2.31 10.72
C GLY A 202 -11.07 1.99 11.20
N LEU A 203 -10.13 2.92 11.05
CA LEU A 203 -8.72 2.68 11.33
C LEU A 203 -8.30 3.26 12.69
N GLU A 204 -7.49 2.49 13.42
CA GLU A 204 -6.85 2.94 14.65
C GLU A 204 -5.53 3.65 14.34
N ARG A 205 -4.83 3.16 13.33
CA ARG A 205 -3.54 3.70 12.87
C ARG A 205 -3.16 3.14 11.50
N ILE A 206 -2.21 3.79 10.85
CA ILE A 206 -1.59 3.34 9.62
C ILE A 206 -0.07 3.28 9.86
N ASP A 207 0.50 2.08 9.76
CA ASP A 207 1.93 1.87 9.84
C ASP A 207 2.54 1.87 8.43
N ILE A 208 3.63 2.60 8.23
CA ILE A 208 4.33 2.73 6.95
C ILE A 208 5.73 2.18 7.14
N LEU A 209 6.01 1.02 6.54
CA LEU A 209 7.32 0.38 6.59
C LEU A 209 8.01 0.59 5.24
N ARG A 210 9.12 1.31 5.23
CA ARG A 210 9.81 1.70 3.99
C ARG A 210 10.92 0.71 3.64
N GLY A 211 11.01 0.41 2.35
CA GLY A 211 11.93 -0.57 1.78
C GLY A 211 11.42 -2.01 1.81
N PRO A 212 12.18 -2.96 1.22
CA PRO A 212 11.77 -4.34 1.05
C PRO A 212 11.30 -5.01 2.34
N SER A 213 10.09 -5.57 2.29
CA SER A 213 9.42 -6.16 3.46
C SER A 213 8.95 -7.60 3.23
N ALA A 214 9.31 -8.19 2.09
CA ALA A 214 8.83 -9.51 1.67
C ALA A 214 9.22 -10.62 2.63
N VAL A 215 10.33 -10.48 3.35
CA VAL A 215 10.81 -11.46 4.32
C VAL A 215 9.78 -11.81 5.41
N LEU A 216 8.87 -10.90 5.77
CA LEU A 216 7.79 -11.18 6.71
C LEU A 216 6.42 -11.29 6.02
N TYR A 217 6.23 -10.62 4.89
CA TYR A 217 4.90 -10.41 4.28
C TYR A 217 4.68 -11.11 2.94
N GLY A 218 5.70 -11.73 2.35
CA GLY A 218 5.63 -12.32 1.01
C GLY A 218 5.57 -11.25 -0.08
N GLY A 219 4.79 -11.51 -1.14
CA GLY A 219 4.68 -10.66 -2.33
C GLY A 219 4.48 -9.19 -1.99
N SER A 220 5.54 -8.40 -1.95
CA SER A 220 5.50 -6.98 -1.59
C SER A 220 6.53 -6.23 -2.43
N GLY A 221 6.16 -5.01 -2.83
CA GLY A 221 6.97 -4.18 -3.69
C GLY A 221 8.29 -3.73 -3.02
N PRO A 222 9.29 -3.33 -3.82
CA PRO A 222 10.57 -2.84 -3.31
C PRO A 222 10.43 -1.58 -2.43
N GLY A 223 9.41 -0.76 -2.68
CA GLY A 223 9.16 0.48 -1.93
C GLY A 223 8.81 0.26 -0.45
N GLY A 224 8.20 -0.89 -0.12
CA GLY A 224 7.74 -1.23 1.22
C GLY A 224 6.23 -1.42 1.29
N ILE A 225 5.68 -1.35 2.51
CA ILE A 225 4.27 -1.63 2.77
C ILE A 225 3.59 -0.54 3.58
N ILE A 226 2.29 -0.40 3.35
CA ILE A 226 1.36 0.37 4.15
C ILE A 226 0.40 -0.61 4.81
N ASN A 227 0.42 -0.66 6.15
CA ASN A 227 -0.38 -1.56 6.95
C ASN A 227 -1.42 -0.76 7.75
N ALA A 228 -2.67 -0.78 7.29
CA ALA A 228 -3.80 -0.17 7.97
C ALA A 228 -4.26 -1.07 9.11
N ILE A 229 -4.25 -0.56 10.34
CA ILE A 229 -4.68 -1.31 11.52
C ILE A 229 -6.12 -0.92 11.84
N SER A 230 -7.00 -1.92 11.86
CA SER A 230 -8.42 -1.75 12.17
C SER A 230 -8.64 -1.40 13.64
N LYS A 231 -9.63 -0.57 13.91
CA LYS A 231 -10.19 -0.37 15.24
C LYS A 231 -10.80 -1.69 15.76
N VAL A 232 -10.41 -2.08 16.97
CA VAL A 232 -10.94 -3.28 17.65
C VAL A 232 -11.86 -2.92 18.82
N PRO A 233 -12.68 -3.86 19.32
CA PRO A 233 -13.51 -3.67 20.51
C PRO A 233 -12.72 -3.23 21.75
N SER A 234 -13.34 -2.32 22.50
CA SER A 234 -12.85 -1.80 23.78
C SER A 234 -13.69 -2.35 24.93
N THR A 235 -13.05 -2.65 26.06
CA THR A 235 -13.73 -2.97 27.32
C THR A 235 -14.27 -1.73 28.04
N THR A 236 -13.86 -0.53 27.61
CA THR A 236 -14.39 0.75 28.07
C THR A 236 -15.44 1.25 27.08
N PRO A 237 -16.69 1.50 27.52
CA PRO A 237 -17.72 2.08 26.66
C PRO A 237 -17.28 3.41 26.06
N SER A 238 -17.50 3.56 24.75
CA SER A 238 -17.31 4.82 24.04
C SER A 238 -18.19 4.82 22.81
N ASN A 239 -19.06 5.81 22.70
CA ASN A 239 -19.97 5.97 21.57
C ASN A 239 -19.77 7.33 20.93
N SER A 240 -19.80 7.39 19.61
CA SER A 240 -19.79 8.66 18.90
C SER A 240 -20.66 8.62 17.65
N VAL A 241 -21.28 9.75 17.35
CA VAL A 241 -21.94 10.03 16.07
C VAL A 241 -21.38 11.34 15.55
N GLU A 242 -21.04 11.35 14.28
CA GLU A 242 -20.56 12.52 13.57
C GLU A 242 -21.42 12.77 12.34
N VAL A 243 -21.71 14.05 12.08
CA VAL A 243 -22.29 14.52 10.83
C VAL A 243 -21.40 15.58 10.22
N GLY A 244 -21.34 15.66 8.90
CA GLY A 244 -20.57 16.70 8.23
C GLY A 244 -21.01 16.98 6.80
N VAL A 245 -20.56 18.11 6.28
CA VAL A 245 -20.80 18.58 4.91
C VAL A 245 -19.57 19.30 4.39
N ASN A 246 -19.26 19.15 3.11
CA ASN A 246 -18.17 19.87 2.47
C ASN A 246 -18.63 20.88 1.41
N SER A 247 -17.69 21.72 0.95
CA SER A 247 -17.93 22.79 -0.02
C SER A 247 -18.29 22.32 -1.43
N PHE A 248 -18.22 21.02 -1.72
CA PHE A 248 -18.71 20.43 -2.96
C PHE A 248 -20.13 19.86 -2.82
N GLY A 249 -20.78 20.06 -1.67
CA GLY A 249 -22.13 19.55 -1.44
C GLY A 249 -22.18 18.07 -1.04
N ASN A 250 -21.04 17.47 -0.67
CA ASN A 250 -21.01 16.12 -0.13
C ASN A 250 -21.24 16.13 1.38
N ALA A 251 -22.27 15.41 1.82
CA ALA A 251 -22.65 15.25 3.22
C ALA A 251 -22.43 13.82 3.67
N TYR A 252 -22.10 13.64 4.95
CA TYR A 252 -21.88 12.32 5.52
C TYR A 252 -22.35 12.21 6.96
N THR A 253 -22.53 10.97 7.38
CA THR A 253 -22.75 10.59 8.78
C THR A 253 -21.87 9.38 9.09
N THR A 254 -21.28 9.37 10.28
CA THR A 254 -20.44 8.27 10.79
C THR A 254 -20.83 7.96 12.22
N PHE A 255 -20.87 6.68 12.59
CA PHE A 255 -20.99 6.25 13.98
C PHE A 255 -19.88 5.26 14.34
N ASP A 256 -19.48 5.26 15.61
CA ASP A 256 -18.51 4.34 16.20
C ASP A 256 -18.97 4.04 17.63
N PHE A 257 -19.47 2.83 17.85
CA PHE A 257 -19.99 2.37 19.14
C PHE A 257 -19.17 1.19 19.61
N THR A 258 -18.61 1.26 20.82
CA THR A 258 -17.85 0.15 21.40
C THR A 258 -18.09 0.02 22.89
N GLY A 259 -17.94 -1.19 23.41
CA GLY A 259 -18.04 -1.47 24.83
C GLY A 259 -18.16 -2.97 25.13
N PRO A 260 -18.21 -3.34 26.41
CA PRO A 260 -18.53 -4.71 26.84
C PRO A 260 -19.97 -5.07 26.47
N PHE A 261 -20.21 -6.34 26.15
CA PHE A 261 -21.59 -6.84 26.00
C PHE A 261 -22.32 -6.78 27.34
N MET A 262 -23.61 -6.47 27.31
CA MET A 262 -24.44 -6.55 28.50
C MET A 262 -24.93 -7.98 28.75
N THR A 263 -24.77 -8.45 29.98
CA THR A 263 -25.27 -9.76 30.46
C THR A 263 -26.27 -9.55 31.59
N ALA A 264 -26.95 -10.63 32.02
CA ALA A 264 -27.89 -10.58 33.15
C ALA A 264 -27.25 -10.12 34.47
N THR A 265 -25.93 -10.26 34.61
CA THR A 265 -25.17 -9.90 35.82
C THR A 265 -24.37 -8.60 35.67
N GLY A 266 -24.53 -7.88 34.55
CA GLY A 266 -23.82 -6.63 34.26
C GLY A 266 -22.94 -6.70 33.00
N PRO A 267 -22.02 -5.74 32.81
CA PRO A 267 -21.10 -5.73 31.67
C PRO A 267 -20.21 -6.98 31.67
N SER A 268 -20.13 -7.66 30.53
CA SER A 268 -19.23 -8.79 30.35
C SER A 268 -17.78 -8.35 30.54
N LYS A 269 -16.99 -9.19 31.21
CA LYS A 269 -15.54 -9.01 31.33
C LYS A 269 -14.77 -9.69 30.20
N GLU A 270 -15.45 -10.55 29.44
CA GLU A 270 -14.82 -11.42 28.45
C GLU A 270 -15.23 -11.08 27.02
N LEU A 271 -16.40 -10.45 26.83
CA LEU A 271 -16.94 -10.13 25.51
C LEU A 271 -17.11 -8.63 25.35
N SER A 272 -16.52 -8.08 24.28
CA SER A 272 -16.71 -6.70 23.86
C SER A 272 -17.04 -6.62 22.38
N TYR A 273 -17.73 -5.55 21.99
CA TYR A 273 -18.12 -5.30 20.60
C TYR A 273 -17.60 -3.96 20.11
N ARG A 274 -17.57 -3.80 18.78
CA ARG A 274 -17.49 -2.50 18.12
C ARG A 274 -18.29 -2.50 16.83
N LEU A 275 -19.07 -1.44 16.62
CA LEU A 275 -19.85 -1.20 15.42
C LEU A 275 -19.45 0.15 14.86
N ILE A 276 -18.86 0.16 13.66
CA ILE A 276 -18.50 1.38 12.95
C ILE A 276 -19.30 1.41 11.66
N GLY A 277 -19.88 2.55 11.31
CA GLY A 277 -20.57 2.70 10.03
C GLY A 277 -20.50 4.13 9.52
N SER A 278 -20.59 4.28 8.21
CA SER A 278 -20.66 5.59 7.57
C SER A 278 -21.46 5.57 6.29
N VAL A 279 -22.19 6.65 6.04
CA VAL A 279 -22.87 6.92 4.77
C VAL A 279 -22.42 8.30 4.30
N LYS A 280 -22.05 8.40 3.03
CA LYS A 280 -21.57 9.61 2.37
C LYS A 280 -22.29 9.77 1.03
N ASN A 281 -22.75 10.97 0.72
CA ASN A 281 -23.45 11.28 -0.53
C ASN A 281 -23.21 12.73 -0.98
N GLY A 282 -23.05 12.93 -2.28
CA GLY A 282 -22.96 14.24 -2.93
C GLY A 282 -21.75 14.35 -3.85
N ASP A 283 -21.47 15.55 -4.34
CA ASP A 283 -20.57 15.75 -5.48
C ASP A 283 -19.08 15.92 -5.11
N THR A 284 -18.25 15.95 -6.14
CA THR A 284 -16.83 16.32 -6.08
C THR A 284 -16.62 17.67 -6.79
N GLN A 285 -15.36 18.08 -6.96
CA GLN A 285 -15.03 19.28 -7.74
C GLN A 285 -15.40 19.17 -9.23
N THR A 286 -15.46 17.94 -9.76
CA THR A 286 -15.74 17.67 -11.17
C THR A 286 -17.24 17.53 -11.35
N ALA A 287 -17.81 18.26 -12.31
CA ALA A 287 -19.23 18.19 -12.60
C ALA A 287 -19.67 16.75 -12.87
N PHE A 288 -20.90 16.42 -12.47
CA PHE A 288 -21.45 15.07 -12.63
C PHE A 288 -20.60 13.96 -12.01
N THR A 289 -19.76 14.21 -11.02
CA THR A 289 -18.96 13.14 -10.40
C THR A 289 -19.36 13.02 -8.94
N PRO A 290 -20.24 12.06 -8.58
CA PRO A 290 -20.62 11.84 -7.19
C PRO A 290 -19.50 11.12 -6.43
N ASP A 291 -19.44 11.29 -5.11
CA ASP A 291 -18.56 10.55 -4.21
C ASP A 291 -19.41 9.87 -3.12
N ASN A 292 -20.21 8.89 -3.56
CA ASN A 292 -21.11 8.14 -2.70
C ASN A 292 -20.37 6.95 -2.09
N ALA A 293 -20.52 6.77 -0.77
CA ALA A 293 -19.93 5.63 -0.07
C ALA A 293 -20.81 5.15 1.08
N TYR A 294 -20.90 3.83 1.24
CA TYR A 294 -21.53 3.16 2.37
C TYR A 294 -20.51 2.23 3.00
N PHE A 295 -20.35 2.29 4.31
CA PHE A 295 -19.38 1.51 5.07
C PHE A 295 -20.03 0.97 6.34
N PHE A 296 -19.80 -0.30 6.65
CA PHE A 296 -20.18 -0.92 7.91
C PHE A 296 -19.16 -1.96 8.33
N ALA A 297 -18.67 -1.90 9.56
CA ALA A 297 -17.65 -2.78 10.11
C ALA A 297 -18.00 -3.21 11.54
N PRO A 298 -18.64 -4.38 11.73
CA PRO A 298 -18.84 -4.97 13.04
C PRO A 298 -17.63 -5.80 13.47
N SER A 299 -17.37 -5.82 14.78
CA SER A 299 -16.34 -6.68 15.36
C SER A 299 -16.68 -7.09 16.79
N VAL A 300 -16.15 -8.24 17.19
CA VAL A 300 -16.34 -8.83 18.52
C VAL A 300 -15.01 -9.38 19.02
N THR A 301 -14.65 -9.06 20.25
CA THR A 301 -13.50 -9.65 20.94
C THR A 301 -13.98 -10.53 22.07
N TYR A 302 -13.52 -11.78 22.08
CA TYR A 302 -13.61 -12.72 23.18
C TYR A 302 -12.25 -12.87 23.86
N GLN A 303 -12.20 -12.55 25.14
CA GLN A 303 -11.01 -12.61 25.99
C GLN A 303 -11.40 -13.25 27.34
N PRO A 304 -11.42 -14.58 27.43
CA PRO A 304 -11.84 -15.30 28.65
C PRO A 304 -10.86 -15.14 29.82
N ASP A 305 -9.60 -14.91 29.51
CA ASP A 305 -8.51 -14.79 30.47
C ASP A 305 -7.44 -13.81 29.96
N LEU A 306 -6.35 -13.65 30.71
CA LEU A 306 -5.26 -12.78 30.30
C LEU A 306 -4.47 -13.35 29.11
N ASP A 307 -4.53 -14.65 28.85
CA ASP A 307 -3.63 -15.33 27.92
C ASP A 307 -4.25 -15.59 26.55
N THR A 308 -5.56 -15.53 26.43
CA THR A 308 -6.30 -15.85 25.20
C THR A 308 -7.09 -14.64 24.73
N LYS A 309 -6.89 -14.22 23.48
CA LYS A 309 -7.66 -13.16 22.81
C LYS A 309 -8.05 -13.62 21.41
N PHE A 310 -9.34 -13.62 21.14
CA PHE A 310 -9.91 -13.89 19.81
C PHE A 310 -10.73 -12.67 19.38
N THR A 311 -10.46 -12.11 18.20
CA THR A 311 -11.20 -10.97 17.65
C THR A 311 -11.72 -11.33 16.27
N LEU A 312 -13.04 -11.33 16.10
CA LEU A 312 -13.71 -11.44 14.80
C LEU A 312 -13.92 -10.03 14.22
N LEU A 313 -13.56 -9.86 12.96
CA LEU A 313 -13.63 -8.60 12.21
C LEU A 313 -14.41 -8.85 10.92
N ALA A 314 -15.36 -7.98 10.61
CA ALA A 314 -15.98 -7.94 9.29
C ALA A 314 -16.13 -6.50 8.82
N SER A 315 -16.18 -6.31 7.50
CA SER A 315 -16.48 -5.02 6.88
C SER A 315 -17.16 -5.20 5.54
N ALA A 316 -18.13 -4.35 5.24
CA ALA A 316 -18.76 -4.22 3.93
C ALA A 316 -18.69 -2.74 3.50
N THR A 317 -18.28 -2.50 2.25
CA THR A 317 -18.16 -1.16 1.69
C THR A 317 -18.72 -1.12 0.27
N LYS A 318 -19.49 -0.09 -0.05
CA LYS A 318 -19.97 0.18 -1.42
C LYS A 318 -19.60 1.59 -1.83
N TYR A 319 -18.96 1.74 -2.98
CA TYR A 319 -18.63 3.02 -3.58
C TYR A 319 -19.35 3.19 -4.92
N GLU A 320 -19.91 4.37 -5.16
CA GLU A 320 -20.51 4.75 -6.44
C GLU A 320 -20.01 6.14 -6.84
N THR A 321 -19.37 6.21 -8.00
CA THR A 321 -18.77 7.44 -8.52
C THR A 321 -18.69 7.40 -10.05
N ARG A 322 -17.98 8.35 -10.66
CA ARG A 322 -17.57 8.33 -12.06
C ARG A 322 -16.05 8.41 -12.18
N PRO A 323 -15.45 7.88 -13.25
CA PRO A 323 -14.01 7.94 -13.44
C PRO A 323 -13.45 9.35 -13.59
N GLN A 324 -12.16 9.46 -13.28
CA GLN A 324 -11.42 10.69 -13.47
C GLN A 324 -11.17 10.99 -14.95
N ASN A 325 -11.09 12.29 -15.30
CA ASN A 325 -10.68 12.75 -16.62
C ASN A 325 -9.21 12.46 -16.96
N PHE A 326 -8.96 12.06 -18.20
CA PHE A 326 -7.63 12.01 -18.79
C PHE A 326 -7.44 13.24 -19.66
N LEU A 327 -6.73 14.24 -19.15
CA LEU A 327 -6.56 15.54 -19.81
C LEU A 327 -5.20 15.66 -20.51
N PRO A 328 -5.11 16.32 -21.66
CA PRO A 328 -3.83 16.56 -22.33
C PRO A 328 -2.93 17.53 -21.56
N TYR A 329 -1.61 17.37 -21.68
CA TYR A 329 -0.60 18.24 -21.07
C TYR A 329 -0.81 19.71 -21.45
N THR A 330 -0.98 19.99 -22.75
CA THR A 330 -1.37 21.31 -23.25
C THR A 330 -2.84 21.54 -22.93
N GLY A 331 -3.16 22.65 -22.26
CA GLY A 331 -4.48 22.92 -21.69
C GLY A 331 -4.59 22.57 -20.20
N THR A 332 -3.71 21.73 -19.64
CA THR A 332 -3.74 21.33 -18.22
C THR A 332 -2.49 21.74 -17.45
N VAL A 333 -1.29 21.47 -17.98
CA VAL A 333 0.02 21.83 -17.38
C VAL A 333 0.60 23.12 -17.99
N VAL A 334 0.43 23.30 -19.30
CA VAL A 334 0.71 24.57 -20.01
C VAL A 334 -0.57 25.09 -20.65
N ASP A 335 -0.60 26.37 -21.02
CA ASP A 335 -1.79 26.94 -21.67
C ASP A 335 -1.97 26.36 -23.08
N ALA A 336 -3.22 26.05 -23.45
CA ALA A 336 -3.60 25.88 -24.83
C ALA A 336 -3.95 27.26 -25.45
N PRO A 337 -4.13 27.39 -26.77
CA PRO A 337 -4.59 28.64 -27.38
C PRO A 337 -5.91 29.19 -26.81
N PHE A 338 -6.73 28.32 -26.24
CA PHE A 338 -7.99 28.69 -25.56
C PHE A 338 -7.85 28.90 -24.04
N GLY A 339 -6.63 28.82 -23.49
CA GLY A 339 -6.36 28.87 -22.05
C GLY A 339 -6.29 27.48 -21.40
N ARG A 340 -6.73 27.40 -20.13
CA ARG A 340 -6.75 26.15 -19.35
C ARG A 340 -8.09 25.44 -19.46
N ILE A 341 -8.04 24.11 -19.50
CA ILE A 341 -9.20 23.25 -19.33
C ILE A 341 -9.74 23.46 -17.90
N PRO A 342 -11.02 23.83 -17.72
CA PRO A 342 -11.58 24.08 -16.40
C PRO A 342 -11.51 22.84 -15.49
N THR A 343 -11.18 23.02 -14.22
CA THR A 343 -11.06 21.91 -13.26
C THR A 343 -12.36 21.20 -12.94
N HIS A 344 -13.51 21.84 -13.22
CA HIS A 344 -14.83 21.28 -13.02
C HIS A 344 -15.39 20.56 -14.26
N LEU A 345 -14.72 20.66 -15.42
CA LEU A 345 -15.17 20.03 -16.65
C LEU A 345 -15.16 18.51 -16.48
N PHE A 346 -16.20 17.82 -16.93
CA PHE A 346 -16.24 16.36 -17.03
C PHE A 346 -16.04 15.95 -18.49
N THR A 347 -15.06 15.11 -18.77
CA THR A 347 -14.74 14.70 -20.15
C THR A 347 -15.39 13.38 -20.58
N GLY A 348 -15.98 12.66 -19.62
CA GLY A 348 -16.78 11.47 -19.89
C GLY A 348 -18.18 11.80 -20.42
N ASP A 349 -19.14 10.91 -20.19
CA ASP A 349 -20.55 11.16 -20.49
C ASP A 349 -21.47 10.79 -19.31
N PRO A 350 -22.16 11.75 -18.66
CA PRO A 350 -22.94 11.47 -17.47
C PRO A 350 -24.11 10.50 -17.70
N ALA A 351 -24.54 10.28 -18.95
CA ALA A 351 -25.59 9.31 -19.27
C ALA A 351 -25.11 7.85 -19.19
N ASN A 352 -23.79 7.61 -19.29
CA ASN A 352 -23.23 6.26 -19.40
C ASN A 352 -22.14 5.96 -18.38
N ASP A 353 -21.36 6.97 -18.01
CA ASP A 353 -20.19 6.78 -17.15
C ASP A 353 -20.60 6.36 -15.74
N LYS A 354 -19.98 5.27 -15.27
CA LYS A 354 -20.19 4.69 -13.95
C LYS A 354 -18.90 4.01 -13.46
N PHE A 355 -18.62 4.18 -12.18
CA PHE A 355 -17.78 3.29 -11.41
C PHE A 355 -18.54 2.82 -10.18
N SER A 356 -18.62 1.51 -9.98
CA SER A 356 -19.11 0.93 -8.74
C SER A 356 -18.12 -0.10 -8.21
N ARG A 357 -17.95 -0.11 -6.89
CA ARG A 357 -17.17 -1.14 -6.20
C ARG A 357 -17.92 -1.61 -4.96
N GLU A 358 -18.01 -2.92 -4.77
CA GLU A 358 -18.56 -3.56 -3.58
C GLU A 358 -17.47 -4.45 -2.97
N GLN A 359 -17.14 -4.22 -1.69
CA GLN A 359 -16.03 -4.87 -1.00
C GLN A 359 -16.52 -5.48 0.30
N GLU A 360 -16.24 -6.75 0.51
CA GLU A 360 -16.64 -7.48 1.70
C GLU A 360 -15.44 -8.21 2.27
N MET A 361 -15.25 -8.12 3.59
CA MET A 361 -14.17 -8.82 4.28
C MET A 361 -14.72 -9.45 5.55
N VAL A 362 -14.27 -10.67 5.84
CA VAL A 362 -14.49 -11.34 7.12
C VAL A 362 -13.22 -12.07 7.53
N GLY A 363 -12.84 -11.95 8.79
CA GLY A 363 -11.61 -12.53 9.27
C GLY A 363 -11.53 -12.54 10.80
N TYR A 364 -10.47 -13.13 11.31
CA TYR A 364 -10.20 -13.11 12.74
C TYR A 364 -8.72 -12.93 13.03
N GLN A 365 -8.47 -12.45 14.25
CA GLN A 365 -7.16 -12.43 14.89
C GLN A 365 -7.24 -13.27 16.17
N PHE A 366 -6.42 -14.29 16.26
CA PHE A 366 -6.28 -15.13 17.44
C PHE A 366 -4.88 -14.98 18.02
N GLU A 367 -4.79 -14.79 19.33
CA GLU A 367 -3.56 -14.74 20.09
C GLU A 367 -3.72 -15.57 21.36
N LYS A 368 -2.76 -16.46 21.62
CA LYS A 368 -2.70 -17.24 22.85
C LYS A 368 -1.28 -17.32 23.39
N ASN A 369 -1.08 -16.89 24.62
CA ASN A 369 0.12 -17.21 25.38
C ASN A 369 0.01 -18.67 25.83
N LEU A 370 0.85 -19.54 25.26
CA LEU A 370 0.92 -20.96 25.62
C LEU A 370 1.70 -21.14 26.93
N THR A 371 2.69 -20.26 27.16
CA THR A 371 3.48 -20.10 28.38
C THR A 371 3.87 -18.62 28.53
N ASP A 372 4.60 -18.26 29.59
CA ASP A 372 5.17 -16.91 29.75
C ASP A 372 6.19 -16.52 28.66
N SER A 373 6.72 -17.51 27.93
CA SER A 373 7.76 -17.32 26.91
C SER A 373 7.31 -17.66 25.49
N VAL A 374 6.16 -18.33 25.32
CA VAL A 374 5.68 -18.82 24.02
C VAL A 374 4.31 -18.22 23.71
N THR A 375 4.20 -17.49 22.61
CA THR A 375 2.94 -16.94 22.11
C THR A 375 2.64 -17.51 20.73
N PHE A 376 1.44 -18.04 20.55
CA PHE A 376 0.90 -18.43 19.25
C PHE A 376 -0.05 -17.35 18.75
N ARG A 377 0.05 -16.98 17.46
CA ARG A 377 -0.92 -16.12 16.78
C ARG A 377 -1.38 -16.75 15.47
N GLN A 378 -2.63 -16.53 15.13
CA GLN A 378 -3.19 -16.90 13.84
C GLN A 378 -4.11 -15.79 13.36
N ASN A 379 -3.82 -15.23 12.17
CA ASN A 379 -4.64 -14.22 11.54
C ASN A 379 -5.16 -14.78 10.22
N ALA A 380 -6.46 -14.64 9.98
CA ALA A 380 -7.08 -15.09 8.74
C ALA A 380 -8.06 -14.05 8.21
N ARG A 381 -8.18 -13.92 6.89
CA ARG A 381 -9.18 -13.08 6.24
C ARG A 381 -9.59 -13.72 4.91
N TYR A 382 -10.89 -13.70 4.65
CA TYR A 382 -11.46 -13.79 3.31
C TYR A 382 -11.95 -12.41 2.90
N ALA A 383 -11.71 -12.03 1.64
CA ALA A 383 -12.08 -10.74 1.09
C ALA A 383 -12.62 -10.92 -0.34
N HIS A 384 -13.69 -10.20 -0.67
CA HIS A 384 -14.35 -10.18 -1.97
C HIS A 384 -14.42 -8.74 -2.49
N ASP A 385 -14.16 -8.53 -3.78
CA ASP A 385 -14.21 -7.23 -4.46
C ASP A 385 -14.90 -7.38 -5.83
N ASP A 386 -16.04 -6.71 -6.05
CA ASP A 386 -16.71 -6.61 -7.35
C ASP A 386 -16.62 -5.16 -7.84
N VAL A 387 -15.89 -4.96 -8.94
CA VAL A 387 -15.67 -3.68 -9.58
C VAL A 387 -16.29 -3.67 -10.97
N THR A 388 -17.08 -2.64 -11.25
CA THR A 388 -17.53 -2.30 -12.60
C THR A 388 -17.09 -0.90 -12.96
N LEU A 389 -16.37 -0.79 -14.09
CA LEU A 389 -15.98 0.45 -14.74
C LEU A 389 -16.67 0.53 -16.10
N GLN A 390 -17.29 1.67 -16.38
CA GLN A 390 -17.84 2.01 -17.69
C GLN A 390 -17.61 3.50 -17.91
N THR A 391 -16.85 3.90 -18.94
CA THR A 391 -16.52 5.33 -19.12
C THR A 391 -16.08 5.69 -20.52
N LEU A 392 -16.26 6.96 -20.90
CA LEU A 392 -15.53 7.57 -22.00
C LEU A 392 -14.29 8.30 -21.47
N LEU A 393 -13.11 7.84 -21.85
CA LEU A 393 -11.83 8.43 -21.44
C LEU A 393 -11.26 9.32 -22.54
N GLY A 394 -10.58 10.39 -22.13
CA GLY A 394 -9.84 11.28 -23.03
C GLY A 394 -8.59 10.62 -23.60
N ASN A 395 -8.28 10.89 -24.86
CA ASN A 395 -7.11 10.38 -25.57
C ASN A 395 -6.45 11.45 -26.45
N GLY A 396 -6.14 12.60 -25.84
CA GLY A 396 -5.51 13.73 -26.54
C GLY A 396 -6.45 14.48 -27.50
N TYR A 397 -5.91 15.46 -28.22
CA TYR A 397 -6.68 16.32 -29.12
C TYR A 397 -6.96 15.68 -30.48
N VAL A 398 -8.14 15.94 -31.04
CA VAL A 398 -8.41 15.76 -32.46
C VAL A 398 -7.74 16.91 -33.23
N GLY A 399 -6.64 16.59 -33.91
CA GLY A 399 -5.82 17.58 -34.62
C GLY A 399 -4.90 18.33 -33.66
N SER A 400 -5.19 19.60 -33.37
CA SER A 400 -4.35 20.44 -32.51
C SER A 400 -5.10 20.94 -31.28
N ALA A 401 -4.37 21.38 -30.25
CA ALA A 401 -4.95 22.00 -29.06
C ALA A 401 -5.79 23.24 -29.39
N ALA A 402 -5.54 23.95 -30.50
CA ALA A 402 -6.33 25.11 -30.90
C ALA A 402 -7.81 24.76 -31.18
N ASN A 403 -8.09 23.52 -31.58
CA ASN A 403 -9.45 23.07 -31.89
C ASN A 403 -10.31 22.87 -30.63
N ALA A 404 -9.68 22.76 -29.45
CA ALA A 404 -10.34 22.42 -28.19
C ALA A 404 -11.21 21.14 -28.25
N THR A 405 -10.92 20.23 -29.17
CA THR A 405 -11.69 18.99 -29.37
C THR A 405 -10.88 17.81 -28.86
N LEU A 406 -11.37 17.15 -27.81
CA LEU A 406 -10.76 15.98 -27.19
C LEU A 406 -11.24 14.71 -27.88
N SER A 407 -10.32 13.88 -28.36
CA SER A 407 -10.63 12.52 -28.78
C SER A 407 -10.98 11.69 -27.56
N ARG A 408 -11.95 10.79 -27.69
CA ARG A 408 -12.34 9.87 -26.63
C ARG A 408 -12.30 8.43 -27.11
N PHE A 409 -12.31 7.50 -26.17
CA PHE A 409 -12.54 6.08 -26.40
C PHE A 409 -13.39 5.54 -25.26
N ASN A 410 -14.12 4.46 -25.50
CA ASN A 410 -14.85 3.78 -24.46
C ASN A 410 -13.91 2.81 -23.73
N ASP A 411 -14.06 2.70 -22.43
CA ASP A 411 -13.34 1.76 -21.58
C ASP A 411 -14.33 1.07 -20.65
N TYR A 412 -14.22 -0.24 -20.58
CA TYR A 412 -15.08 -1.09 -19.78
C TYR A 412 -14.24 -2.15 -19.08
N ALA A 413 -14.48 -2.30 -17.77
CA ALA A 413 -13.94 -3.40 -17.00
C ALA A 413 -15.01 -3.95 -16.06
N ARG A 414 -15.03 -5.27 -15.90
CA ARG A 414 -15.76 -5.94 -14.85
C ARG A 414 -14.86 -6.98 -14.21
N ASP A 415 -14.38 -6.64 -13.02
CA ASP A 415 -13.43 -7.45 -12.29
C ASP A 415 -14.04 -7.93 -10.98
N ILE A 416 -13.98 -9.23 -10.74
CA ILE A 416 -14.44 -9.85 -9.50
C ILE A 416 -13.25 -10.58 -8.91
N ALA A 417 -12.81 -10.19 -7.73
CA ALA A 417 -11.66 -10.78 -7.05
C ALA A 417 -12.04 -11.37 -5.69
N ASP A 418 -11.50 -12.56 -5.42
CA ASP A 418 -11.61 -13.27 -4.15
C ASP A 418 -10.22 -13.53 -3.59
N GLN A 419 -10.03 -13.26 -2.30
CA GLN A 419 -8.76 -13.44 -1.63
C GLN A 419 -8.96 -14.13 -0.28
N ALA A 420 -8.14 -15.14 0.01
CA ALA A 420 -8.03 -15.75 1.32
C ALA A 420 -6.59 -15.74 1.81
N ASN A 421 -6.36 -15.25 3.03
CA ASN A 421 -5.05 -15.24 3.68
C ASN A 421 -5.13 -15.95 5.04
N LEU A 422 -4.06 -16.68 5.38
CA LEU A 422 -3.87 -17.28 6.69
C LEU A 422 -2.40 -17.18 7.08
N ASP A 423 -2.11 -16.48 8.17
CA ASP A 423 -0.77 -16.33 8.73
C ASP A 423 -0.71 -16.92 10.14
N ASN A 424 0.13 -17.94 10.32
CA ASN A 424 0.35 -18.62 11.59
C ASN A 424 1.72 -18.22 12.12
N GLN A 425 1.79 -17.87 13.40
CA GLN A 425 2.99 -17.35 14.03
C GLN A 425 3.23 -18.04 15.38
N LEU A 426 4.47 -18.45 15.62
CA LEU A 426 4.94 -18.91 16.92
C LEU A 426 6.13 -18.05 17.35
N GLU A 427 5.92 -17.26 18.39
CA GLU A 427 6.94 -16.41 19.02
C GLU A 427 7.49 -17.12 20.26
N TYR A 428 8.82 -17.18 20.40
CA TYR A 428 9.50 -17.72 21.56
C TYR A 428 10.55 -16.74 22.09
N ARG A 429 10.44 -16.38 23.37
CA ARG A 429 11.35 -15.49 24.08
C ARG A 429 12.21 -16.26 25.07
N PHE A 430 13.52 -16.15 24.95
CA PHE A 430 14.47 -16.85 25.83
C PHE A 430 15.78 -16.07 25.95
N ASN A 431 16.62 -16.46 26.91
CA ASN A 431 17.93 -15.84 27.11
C ASN A 431 19.03 -16.89 26.92
N THR A 432 20.15 -16.51 26.29
CA THR A 432 21.40 -17.28 26.32
C THR A 432 22.50 -16.44 26.95
N GLY A 433 22.77 -16.66 28.24
CA GLY A 433 23.66 -15.80 29.01
C GLY A 433 23.15 -14.36 29.04
N VAL A 434 23.91 -13.43 28.45
CA VAL A 434 23.59 -12.00 28.37
C VAL A 434 22.73 -11.62 27.16
N VAL A 435 22.50 -12.56 26.23
CA VAL A 435 21.75 -12.32 25.00
C VAL A 435 20.27 -12.61 25.25
N GLN A 436 19.41 -11.65 24.93
CA GLN A 436 17.95 -11.82 24.93
C GLN A 436 17.50 -12.13 23.51
N HIS A 437 16.70 -13.18 23.35
CA HIS A 437 16.21 -13.67 22.07
C HIS A 437 14.70 -13.48 21.97
N THR A 438 14.25 -13.06 20.78
CA THR A 438 12.85 -13.19 20.35
C THR A 438 12.85 -13.87 18.99
N ALA A 439 12.66 -15.18 19.02
CA ALA A 439 12.53 -16.02 17.82
C ALA A 439 11.07 -16.03 17.36
N LEU A 440 10.85 -15.95 16.05
CA LEU A 440 9.56 -16.04 15.39
C LEU A 440 9.67 -17.03 14.24
N VAL A 441 8.75 -17.99 14.17
CA VAL A 441 8.57 -18.85 13.00
C VAL A 441 7.12 -18.74 12.55
N GLY A 442 6.89 -18.72 11.25
CA GLY A 442 5.53 -18.68 10.73
C GLY A 442 5.33 -19.37 9.39
N VAL A 443 4.06 -19.67 9.14
CA VAL A 443 3.55 -20.26 7.90
C VAL A 443 2.46 -19.35 7.37
N ASP A 444 2.64 -18.88 6.15
CA ASP A 444 1.74 -17.94 5.47
C ASP A 444 1.19 -18.60 4.21
N LEU A 445 -0.14 -18.63 4.10
CA LEU A 445 -0.88 -19.21 2.98
C LEU A 445 -1.77 -18.13 2.38
N LYS A 446 -1.72 -18.00 1.04
CA LYS A 446 -2.57 -17.07 0.30
C LYS A 446 -3.19 -17.77 -0.90
N HIS A 447 -4.43 -17.42 -1.16
CA HIS A 447 -5.16 -17.76 -2.37
C HIS A 447 -5.77 -16.47 -2.91
N TYR A 448 -5.59 -16.21 -4.19
CA TYR A 448 -6.18 -15.08 -4.90
C TYR A 448 -6.78 -15.59 -6.20
N GLU A 449 -7.99 -15.20 -6.51
CA GLU A 449 -8.63 -15.44 -7.80
C GLU A 449 -9.24 -14.14 -8.31
N ILE A 450 -9.12 -13.89 -9.61
CA ILE A 450 -9.78 -12.77 -10.27
C ILE A 450 -10.40 -13.21 -11.60
N HIS A 451 -11.66 -12.85 -11.81
CA HIS A 451 -12.26 -12.81 -13.13
C HIS A 451 -12.03 -11.42 -13.72
N ASP A 452 -11.26 -11.33 -14.80
CA ASP A 452 -10.82 -10.08 -15.44
C ASP A 452 -11.43 -10.00 -16.85
N LEU A 453 -12.41 -9.10 -17.00
CA LEU A 453 -13.11 -8.83 -18.26
C LEU A 453 -12.91 -7.37 -18.64
N GLN A 454 -12.21 -7.12 -19.74
CA GLN A 454 -11.96 -5.77 -20.24
C GLN A 454 -12.28 -5.63 -21.73
N ALA A 455 -12.83 -4.47 -22.07
CA ALA A 455 -13.22 -4.12 -23.42
C ALA A 455 -13.00 -2.62 -23.69
N PHE A 456 -12.63 -2.28 -24.92
CA PHE A 456 -12.52 -0.88 -25.35
C PHE A 456 -12.95 -0.72 -26.81
N ASP A 457 -13.18 0.52 -27.22
CA ASP A 457 -13.48 0.92 -28.60
C ASP A 457 -13.11 2.39 -28.79
N PHE A 458 -12.48 2.71 -29.92
CA PHE A 458 -12.14 4.07 -30.33
C PHE A 458 -13.25 4.75 -31.14
N ALA A 459 -14.29 4.03 -31.56
CA ALA A 459 -15.45 4.55 -32.29
C ALA A 459 -16.40 5.34 -31.38
N THR A 460 -15.88 6.39 -30.73
CA THR A 460 -16.66 7.28 -29.86
C THR A 460 -16.58 8.72 -30.34
N PRO A 461 -17.63 9.53 -30.13
CA PRO A 461 -17.60 10.93 -30.53
C PRO A 461 -16.60 11.71 -29.68
N SER A 462 -15.83 12.59 -30.34
CA SER A 462 -15.00 13.57 -29.65
C SER A 462 -15.84 14.55 -28.81
N LEU A 463 -15.21 15.22 -27.85
CA LEU A 463 -15.85 16.21 -27.00
C LEU A 463 -15.21 17.60 -27.21
N ASN A 464 -16.02 18.63 -27.45
CA ASN A 464 -15.54 20.01 -27.41
C ASN A 464 -15.37 20.44 -25.94
N LEU A 465 -14.16 20.85 -25.54
CA LEU A 465 -13.81 21.20 -24.17
C LEU A 465 -14.34 22.57 -23.72
N LEU A 466 -14.70 23.45 -24.67
CA LEU A 466 -15.25 24.79 -24.39
C LEU A 466 -16.78 24.79 -24.38
N ALA A 467 -17.40 23.86 -25.12
CA ALA A 467 -18.84 23.69 -25.22
C ALA A 467 -19.19 22.19 -25.30
N PRO A 468 -19.07 21.45 -24.18
CA PRO A 468 -19.30 20.00 -24.18
C PRO A 468 -20.77 19.68 -24.41
N THR A 469 -21.01 18.74 -25.32
CA THR A 469 -22.33 18.13 -25.55
C THR A 469 -22.29 16.67 -25.14
N TYR A 470 -23.12 16.30 -24.16
CA TYR A 470 -23.25 14.95 -23.63
C TYR A 470 -24.44 14.21 -24.28
N GLY A 471 -24.56 12.91 -24.00
CA GLY A 471 -25.62 12.05 -24.52
C GLY A 471 -25.12 11.02 -25.52
N TYR A 472 -23.93 10.46 -25.30
CA TYR A 472 -23.44 9.32 -26.06
C TYR A 472 -24.46 8.18 -26.02
N SER A 473 -24.85 7.67 -27.18
CA SER A 473 -25.84 6.60 -27.32
C SER A 473 -25.22 5.29 -27.82
N GLY A 474 -23.88 5.21 -27.91
CA GLY A 474 -23.22 3.96 -28.24
C GLY A 474 -23.24 3.00 -27.04
N GLY A 475 -23.24 1.71 -27.33
CA GLY A 475 -23.32 0.68 -26.30
C GLY A 475 -21.98 0.46 -25.58
N PHE A 476 -22.08 -0.02 -24.35
CA PHE A 476 -21.02 -0.71 -23.63
C PHE A 476 -21.40 -2.19 -23.47
N PRO A 477 -20.43 -3.12 -23.42
CA PRO A 477 -18.99 -2.91 -23.61
C PRO A 477 -18.62 -2.65 -25.08
N GLY A 478 -17.40 -2.14 -25.32
CA GLY A 478 -16.76 -2.12 -26.64
C GLY A 478 -16.29 -3.52 -27.08
N THR A 479 -15.18 -3.59 -27.81
CA THR A 479 -14.58 -4.88 -28.21
C THR A 479 -13.80 -5.48 -27.04
N THR A 480 -14.18 -6.69 -26.62
CA THR A 480 -13.45 -7.44 -25.58
C THR A 480 -12.04 -7.79 -26.05
N PHE A 481 -11.05 -7.46 -25.23
CA PHE A 481 -9.64 -7.81 -25.48
C PHE A 481 -9.01 -8.64 -24.34
N LEU A 482 -9.63 -8.65 -23.15
CA LEU A 482 -9.33 -9.58 -22.07
C LEU A 482 -10.61 -10.23 -21.55
N ASP A 483 -10.60 -11.55 -21.45
CA ASP A 483 -11.59 -12.35 -20.73
C ASP A 483 -10.88 -13.58 -20.17
N ARG A 484 -10.55 -13.53 -18.88
CA ARG A 484 -9.72 -14.55 -18.23
C ARG A 484 -10.08 -14.71 -16.76
N THR A 485 -9.75 -15.88 -16.22
CA THR A 485 -9.66 -16.11 -14.77
C THR A 485 -8.19 -16.33 -14.43
N ILE A 486 -7.70 -15.62 -13.42
CA ILE A 486 -6.35 -15.83 -12.90
C ILE A 486 -6.46 -16.32 -11.47
N THR A 487 -5.81 -17.44 -11.16
CA THR A 487 -5.74 -18.01 -9.82
C THR A 487 -4.28 -18.05 -9.39
N GLN A 488 -3.95 -17.45 -8.25
CA GLN A 488 -2.63 -17.51 -7.64
C GLN A 488 -2.72 -18.16 -6.27
N LYS A 489 -1.87 -19.15 -6.02
CA LYS A 489 -1.72 -19.82 -4.73
C LYS A 489 -0.30 -19.62 -4.24
N GLN A 490 -0.16 -19.18 -3.00
CA GLN A 490 1.13 -18.94 -2.38
C GLN A 490 1.21 -19.65 -1.04
N ALA A 491 2.27 -20.41 -0.85
CA ALA A 491 2.64 -20.96 0.45
C ALA A 491 4.04 -20.48 0.82
N ALA A 492 4.26 -20.23 2.10
CA ALA A 492 5.56 -19.79 2.57
C ALA A 492 5.86 -20.20 4.00
N ILE A 493 7.15 -20.36 4.27
CA ILE A 493 7.69 -20.50 5.62
C ILE A 493 8.66 -19.34 5.83
N TYR A 494 8.56 -18.69 6.98
CA TYR A 494 9.47 -17.63 7.38
C TYR A 494 9.95 -17.82 8.82
N ALA A 495 11.15 -17.34 9.08
CA ALA A 495 11.73 -17.30 10.41
C ALA A 495 12.45 -15.96 10.63
N GLN A 496 12.40 -15.47 11.86
CA GLN A 496 13.10 -14.28 12.30
C GLN A 496 13.68 -14.49 13.69
N GLU A 497 14.88 -13.97 13.91
CA GLU A 497 15.54 -13.91 15.20
C GLU A 497 15.88 -12.46 15.51
N GLN A 498 15.46 -11.99 16.69
CA GLN A 498 15.86 -10.70 17.25
C GLN A 498 16.75 -10.97 18.47
N MET A 499 18.04 -10.64 18.35
CA MET A 499 19.01 -10.77 19.45
C MET A 499 19.29 -9.39 20.04
N LYS A 500 19.13 -9.24 21.35
CA LYS A 500 19.50 -8.03 22.09
C LYS A 500 20.66 -8.31 23.05
N ILE A 501 21.75 -7.56 22.88
CA ILE A 501 23.00 -7.68 23.63
C ILE A 501 23.32 -6.30 24.22
N GLY A 502 22.89 -6.09 25.46
CA GLY A 502 22.94 -4.75 26.07
C GLY A 502 22.14 -3.73 25.25
N GLN A 503 22.85 -2.79 24.63
CA GLN A 503 22.30 -1.71 23.80
C GLN A 503 22.21 -2.07 22.31
N LEU A 504 22.80 -3.19 21.87
CA LEU A 504 22.78 -3.63 20.48
C LEU A 504 21.61 -4.59 20.23
N SER A 505 20.77 -4.29 19.25
CA SER A 505 19.77 -5.22 18.72
C SER A 505 20.15 -5.64 17.30
N LEU A 506 20.11 -6.94 17.03
CA LEU A 506 20.36 -7.56 15.74
C LEU A 506 19.09 -8.28 15.28
N VAL A 507 18.76 -8.16 13.99
CA VAL A 507 17.61 -8.81 13.38
C VAL A 507 18.06 -9.60 12.16
N PHE A 508 17.74 -10.89 12.16
CA PHE A 508 17.97 -11.80 11.04
C PHE A 508 16.61 -12.36 10.63
N SER A 509 16.31 -12.37 9.34
CA SER A 509 15.06 -12.92 8.84
C SER A 509 15.28 -13.63 7.51
N GLY A 510 14.55 -14.72 7.30
CA GLY A 510 14.54 -15.47 6.05
C GLY A 510 13.16 -16.01 5.76
N ARG A 511 12.80 -16.07 4.48
CA ARG A 511 11.54 -16.60 3.99
C ARG A 511 11.73 -17.27 2.66
N ASN A 512 11.06 -18.40 2.45
CA ASN A 512 10.92 -18.97 1.12
C ASN A 512 9.44 -18.97 0.73
N ASP A 513 9.15 -18.46 -0.46
CA ASP A 513 7.83 -18.44 -1.07
C ASP A 513 7.77 -19.46 -2.22
N TRP A 514 6.67 -20.20 -2.30
CA TRP A 514 6.29 -21.04 -3.43
C TRP A 514 4.98 -20.51 -4.00
N VAL A 515 4.97 -20.15 -5.27
CA VAL A 515 3.83 -19.51 -5.94
C VAL A 515 3.46 -20.30 -7.19
N ASP A 516 2.20 -20.69 -7.26
CA ASP A 516 1.54 -21.28 -8.43
C ASP A 516 0.60 -20.22 -9.01
N THR A 517 0.73 -19.92 -10.30
CA THR A 517 -0.13 -18.96 -11.01
C THR A 517 -0.70 -19.63 -12.26
N ASP A 518 -2.03 -19.79 -12.26
CA ASP A 518 -2.81 -20.28 -13.40
C ASP A 518 -3.57 -19.12 -14.04
N LEU A 519 -3.43 -18.95 -15.35
CA LEU A 519 -4.21 -18.00 -16.16
C LEU A 519 -5.03 -18.79 -17.17
N ASN A 520 -6.34 -18.83 -16.95
CA ASN A 520 -7.31 -19.45 -17.84
C ASN A 520 -7.95 -18.40 -18.73
N ASN A 521 -7.59 -18.38 -20.01
CA ASN A 521 -8.07 -17.38 -20.96
C ASN A 521 -9.24 -17.92 -21.79
N ARG A 522 -10.35 -17.16 -21.90
CA ARG A 522 -11.53 -17.55 -22.69
C ARG A 522 -11.43 -17.12 -24.15
N ILE A 523 -10.60 -16.13 -24.46
CA ILE A 523 -10.44 -15.54 -25.81
C ILE A 523 -8.99 -15.59 -26.33
N GLY A 524 -8.13 -16.35 -25.67
CA GLY A 524 -6.72 -16.50 -26.02
C GLY A 524 -6.11 -17.77 -25.42
N ALA A 525 -4.78 -17.84 -25.37
CA ALA A 525 -4.10 -18.98 -24.78
C ALA A 525 -4.08 -18.88 -23.24
N SER A 526 -4.40 -19.99 -22.57
CA SER A 526 -4.14 -20.17 -21.14
C SER A 526 -2.64 -20.35 -20.89
N GLN A 527 -2.18 -20.00 -19.70
CA GLN A 527 -0.79 -20.11 -19.25
C GLN A 527 -0.75 -20.55 -17.79
N SER A 528 0.32 -21.22 -17.39
CA SER A 528 0.58 -21.49 -15.97
C SER A 528 2.07 -21.32 -15.67
N ARG A 529 2.39 -21.06 -14.41
CA ARG A 529 3.77 -20.85 -13.95
C ARG A 529 3.91 -21.18 -12.47
N ASP A 530 4.98 -21.91 -12.17
CA ASP A 530 5.48 -22.13 -10.81
C ASP A 530 6.73 -21.29 -10.56
N ASP A 531 6.78 -20.59 -9.44
CA ASP A 531 7.96 -19.86 -8.99
C ASP A 531 8.30 -20.22 -7.53
N SER A 532 9.60 -20.21 -7.21
CA SER A 532 10.10 -20.31 -5.84
C SER A 532 11.18 -19.27 -5.63
N HIS A 533 11.11 -18.55 -4.51
CA HIS A 533 12.08 -17.50 -4.22
C HIS A 533 12.37 -17.36 -2.73
N PHE A 534 13.65 -17.16 -2.41
CA PHE A 534 14.11 -16.87 -1.05
C PHE A 534 14.30 -15.36 -0.87
N SER A 535 13.71 -14.81 0.18
CA SER A 535 13.90 -13.42 0.60
C SER A 535 14.57 -13.37 1.96
N GLY A 536 15.49 -12.43 2.16
CA GLY A 536 16.27 -12.29 3.39
C GLY A 536 16.35 -10.85 3.89
N ARG A 537 16.56 -10.71 5.20
CA ARG A 537 16.85 -9.43 5.85
C ARG A 537 17.88 -9.58 6.95
N LEU A 538 18.79 -8.61 7.01
CA LEU A 538 19.78 -8.43 8.07
C LEU A 538 19.71 -6.97 8.53
N GLY A 539 19.68 -6.74 9.84
CA GLY A 539 19.70 -5.39 10.39
C GLY A 539 20.36 -5.34 11.76
N ALA A 540 20.98 -4.20 12.07
CA ALA A 540 21.60 -3.93 13.36
C ALA A 540 21.26 -2.50 13.80
N ILE A 541 20.94 -2.30 15.07
CA ILE A 541 20.64 -1.00 15.68
C ILE A 541 21.26 -0.92 17.07
N TYR A 542 21.88 0.22 17.40
CA TYR A 542 22.55 0.42 18.69
C TYR A 542 21.92 1.57 19.48
N ASN A 543 21.18 1.26 20.53
CA ASN A 543 20.45 2.23 21.34
C ASN A 543 21.32 2.84 22.44
N THR A 544 21.79 4.08 22.25
CA THR A 544 22.56 4.80 23.28
C THR A 544 21.69 5.24 24.46
N ASP A 545 22.31 5.44 25.63
CA ASP A 545 21.64 5.97 26.83
C ASP A 545 21.06 7.38 26.66
N VAL A 546 21.49 8.14 25.64
CA VAL A 546 20.97 9.49 25.34
C VAL A 546 19.77 9.48 24.39
N GLY A 547 19.28 8.29 24.00
CA GLY A 547 18.10 8.13 23.15
C GLY A 547 18.39 8.22 21.65
N ILE A 548 19.65 8.11 21.24
CA ILE A 548 20.08 8.05 19.83
C ILE A 548 20.32 6.59 19.44
N ALA A 549 19.82 6.17 18.28
CA ALA A 549 19.92 4.80 17.79
C ALA A 549 20.28 4.75 16.28
N PRO A 550 21.57 4.77 15.92
CA PRO A 550 22.01 4.48 14.56
C PRO A 550 21.72 3.02 14.19
N TYR A 551 21.37 2.79 12.93
CA TYR A 551 21.12 1.47 12.38
C TYR A 551 21.60 1.33 10.94
N LEU A 552 21.76 0.08 10.52
CA LEU A 552 21.95 -0.30 9.14
C LEU A 552 21.13 -1.55 8.83
N SER A 553 20.67 -1.69 7.60
CA SER A 553 19.95 -2.88 7.16
C SER A 553 20.15 -3.18 5.68
N TYR A 554 20.02 -4.46 5.37
CA TYR A 554 19.95 -5.00 4.02
C TYR A 554 18.76 -5.92 3.91
N ALA A 555 17.91 -5.73 2.89
CA ALA A 555 16.71 -6.53 2.71
C ALA A 555 16.42 -6.75 1.22
N THR A 556 15.82 -7.89 0.90
CA THR A 556 15.34 -8.23 -0.45
C THR A 556 13.82 -8.32 -0.51
N SER A 557 13.23 -8.05 -1.67
CA SER A 557 11.81 -8.26 -1.97
C SER A 557 11.63 -9.21 -3.15
N TYR A 558 10.44 -9.80 -3.19
CA TYR A 558 9.97 -10.68 -4.24
C TYR A 558 8.51 -10.32 -4.51
N ASN A 559 8.17 -10.12 -5.78
CA ASN A 559 6.81 -9.79 -6.20
C ASN A 559 6.38 -10.67 -7.39
N PRO A 560 5.48 -11.65 -7.19
CA PRO A 560 4.93 -12.43 -8.29
C PRO A 560 3.92 -11.58 -9.07
N ILE A 561 4.30 -11.14 -10.26
CA ILE A 561 3.46 -10.25 -11.08
C ILE A 561 2.46 -11.06 -11.87
N ILE A 562 1.20 -10.64 -11.79
CA ILE A 562 0.13 -11.17 -12.62
C ILE A 562 0.07 -10.37 -13.92
N GLY A 563 0.36 -11.02 -15.04
CA GLY A 563 0.26 -10.44 -16.37
C GLY A 563 0.99 -11.27 -17.41
N THR A 564 0.87 -10.89 -18.68
CA THR A 564 1.49 -11.61 -19.80
C THR A 564 2.28 -10.68 -20.70
N LEU A 565 3.39 -11.18 -21.24
CA LEU A 565 4.12 -10.54 -22.33
C LEU A 565 4.14 -11.44 -23.56
N THR A 566 4.39 -10.83 -24.72
CA THR A 566 4.78 -11.57 -25.93
C THR A 566 6.30 -11.70 -25.94
N ASN A 567 6.80 -12.91 -25.76
CA ASN A 567 8.24 -13.17 -25.69
C ASN A 567 8.89 -13.11 -27.08
N THR A 568 10.23 -13.24 -27.10
CA THR A 568 11.04 -13.21 -28.33
C THR A 568 10.64 -14.29 -29.35
N SER A 569 10.02 -15.39 -28.90
CA SER A 569 9.49 -16.46 -29.76
C SER A 569 8.09 -16.17 -30.31
N GLY A 570 7.51 -15.01 -29.99
CA GLY A 570 6.16 -14.61 -30.41
C GLY A 570 5.04 -15.24 -29.59
N ASN A 571 5.36 -15.95 -28.50
CA ASN A 571 4.38 -16.60 -27.64
C ASN A 571 3.97 -15.69 -26.48
N THR A 572 2.68 -15.70 -26.15
CA THR A 572 2.18 -15.11 -24.90
C THR A 572 2.64 -15.97 -23.72
N VAL A 573 3.34 -15.39 -22.77
CA VAL A 573 3.82 -16.05 -21.54
C VAL A 573 3.56 -15.19 -20.32
N LEU A 574 3.44 -15.80 -19.14
CA LEU A 574 3.35 -15.09 -17.86
C LEU A 574 4.66 -14.35 -17.53
N PHE A 575 4.54 -13.19 -16.89
CA PHE A 575 5.70 -12.48 -16.34
C PHE A 575 6.50 -13.36 -15.37
N ALA A 576 7.82 -13.20 -15.38
CA ALA A 576 8.67 -13.61 -14.28
C ALA A 576 8.48 -12.65 -13.08
N PRO A 577 8.67 -13.13 -11.84
CA PRO A 577 8.59 -12.28 -10.67
C PRO A 577 9.62 -11.14 -10.71
N GLU A 578 9.21 -9.99 -10.21
CA GLU A 578 10.13 -8.89 -9.91
C GLU A 578 10.83 -9.11 -8.58
N THR A 579 12.06 -8.65 -8.50
CA THR A 579 12.85 -8.69 -7.27
C THR A 579 13.29 -7.29 -6.89
N GLY A 580 13.55 -7.12 -5.61
CA GLY A 580 14.14 -5.88 -5.10
C GLY A 580 15.21 -6.14 -4.08
N GLN A 581 16.11 -5.17 -3.94
CA GLN A 581 17.19 -5.21 -2.95
C GLN A 581 17.49 -3.81 -2.46
N GLN A 582 17.73 -3.69 -1.17
CA GLN A 582 18.00 -2.41 -0.53
C GLN A 582 19.12 -2.51 0.49
N ALA A 583 19.98 -1.49 0.48
CA ALA A 583 20.80 -1.13 1.64
C ALA A 583 20.29 0.18 2.24
N GLU A 584 20.18 0.23 3.57
CA GLU A 584 19.74 1.41 4.32
C GLU A 584 20.66 1.67 5.51
N VAL A 585 20.97 2.94 5.75
CA VAL A 585 21.64 3.42 6.96
C VAL A 585 20.81 4.55 7.52
N GLY A 586 20.58 4.57 8.83
CA GLY A 586 19.80 5.64 9.43
C GLY A 586 20.09 5.84 10.90
N VAL A 587 19.41 6.81 11.48
CA VAL A 587 19.45 7.11 12.90
C VAL A 587 18.05 7.47 13.37
N LYS A 588 17.67 6.94 14.53
CA LYS A 588 16.45 7.29 15.24
C LYS A 588 16.81 8.01 16.53
N VAL A 589 16.02 8.98 16.93
CA VAL A 589 16.26 9.78 18.14
C VAL A 589 14.96 9.93 18.89
N GLN A 590 14.96 9.54 20.16
CA GLN A 590 13.88 9.75 21.12
C GLN A 590 14.48 10.40 22.38
N PRO A 591 14.49 11.74 22.47
CA PRO A 591 15.14 12.46 23.56
C PRO A 591 14.49 12.17 24.92
N LYS A 592 15.31 12.12 25.99
CA LYS A 592 14.79 12.03 27.36
C LYS A 592 14.08 13.33 27.75
N GLY A 593 12.84 13.23 28.22
CA GLY A 593 12.05 14.37 28.69
C GLY A 593 11.27 15.12 27.61
N LEU A 594 11.32 14.65 26.36
CA LEU A 594 10.46 15.12 25.27
C LEU A 594 9.67 13.93 24.72
N ASP A 595 8.36 14.05 24.64
CA ASP A 595 7.54 13.08 23.91
C ASP A 595 7.66 13.35 22.41
N GLY A 596 8.74 12.83 21.82
CA GLY A 596 9.08 13.05 20.42
C GLY A 596 9.96 11.96 19.82
N TYR A 597 9.79 11.76 18.52
CA TYR A 597 10.51 10.82 17.68
C TYR A 597 11.05 11.54 16.44
N PHE A 598 12.35 11.39 16.21
CA PHE A 598 13.02 11.95 15.03
C PHE A 598 13.77 10.83 14.33
N ALA A 599 13.75 10.83 13.00
CA ALA A 599 14.46 9.84 12.21
C ALA A 599 15.11 10.47 10.98
N ALA A 600 16.27 9.94 10.61
CA ALA A 600 16.89 10.17 9.32
C ALA A 600 17.32 8.83 8.72
N ALA A 601 17.13 8.66 7.41
CA ALA A 601 17.53 7.45 6.69
C ALA A 601 18.12 7.82 5.32
N VAL A 602 19.12 7.05 4.88
CA VAL A 602 19.69 7.07 3.54
C VAL A 602 19.55 5.67 2.96
N PHE A 603 19.05 5.57 1.73
CA PHE A 603 18.77 4.27 1.10
C PHE A 603 19.27 4.19 -0.35
N ASP A 604 19.65 2.99 -0.78
CA ASP A 604 19.84 2.59 -2.18
C ASP A 604 18.97 1.37 -2.45
N LEU A 605 17.92 1.55 -3.24
CA LEU A 605 16.88 0.57 -3.54
C LEU A 605 16.84 0.29 -5.04
N LYS A 606 16.89 -0.99 -5.41
CA LYS A 606 16.78 -1.43 -6.81
C LYS A 606 15.57 -2.33 -6.99
N ARG A 607 14.84 -2.12 -8.08
CA ARG A 607 13.78 -2.98 -8.63
C ARG A 607 14.29 -3.61 -9.92
N GLN A 608 14.23 -4.93 -10.02
CA GLN A 608 14.80 -5.71 -11.12
C GLN A 608 13.73 -6.57 -11.80
N ASN A 609 14.03 -7.04 -13.01
CA ASN A 609 13.11 -7.76 -13.90
C ASN A 609 11.93 -6.90 -14.36
N VAL A 610 12.16 -5.59 -14.54
CA VAL A 610 11.19 -4.67 -15.12
C VAL A 610 11.06 -4.97 -16.62
N GLN A 611 9.84 -4.93 -17.15
CA GLN A 611 9.59 -5.14 -18.58
C GLN A 611 10.24 -4.03 -19.41
N THR A 612 10.85 -4.43 -20.52
CA THR A 612 11.47 -3.58 -21.53
C THR A 612 11.07 -4.09 -22.91
N VAL A 613 11.09 -3.22 -23.92
CA VAL A 613 10.82 -3.60 -25.32
C VAL A 613 11.96 -4.49 -25.83
N ASP A 614 11.64 -5.50 -26.64
CA ASP A 614 12.68 -6.28 -27.32
C ASP A 614 13.37 -5.41 -28.39
N PRO A 615 14.70 -5.21 -28.31
CA PRO A 615 15.43 -4.36 -29.26
C PRO A 615 15.37 -4.87 -30.71
N ASN A 616 15.07 -6.16 -30.91
CA ASN A 616 14.95 -6.77 -32.24
C ASN A 616 13.52 -6.74 -32.79
N ASN A 617 12.51 -6.50 -31.94
CA ASN A 617 11.10 -6.47 -32.34
C ASN A 617 10.24 -5.66 -31.35
N VAL A 618 9.77 -4.48 -31.79
CA VAL A 618 8.97 -3.55 -30.98
C VAL A 618 7.61 -4.08 -30.52
N LEU A 619 7.15 -5.21 -31.06
CA LEU A 619 5.91 -5.88 -30.65
C LEU A 619 6.14 -6.94 -29.56
N GLN A 620 7.39 -7.16 -29.15
CA GLN A 620 7.78 -8.13 -28.13
C GLN A 620 8.40 -7.42 -26.92
N SER A 621 8.45 -8.12 -25.80
CA SER A 621 9.05 -7.59 -24.56
C SER A 621 9.85 -8.64 -23.82
N VAL A 622 10.81 -8.17 -23.03
CA VAL A 622 11.64 -8.99 -22.13
C VAL A 622 11.79 -8.28 -20.78
N GLN A 623 12.01 -9.04 -19.70
CA GLN A 623 12.16 -8.48 -18.35
C GLN A 623 13.64 -8.32 -17.95
N THR A 624 14.35 -7.45 -18.67
CA THR A 624 15.77 -7.12 -18.41
C THR A 624 15.99 -5.76 -17.73
N GLY A 625 14.90 -5.01 -17.50
CA GLY A 625 14.95 -3.66 -16.97
C GLY A 625 15.25 -3.59 -15.47
N GLU A 626 15.81 -2.45 -15.06
CA GLU A 626 16.09 -2.12 -13.67
C GLU A 626 15.77 -0.65 -13.41
N VAL A 627 15.08 -0.37 -12.30
CA VAL A 627 14.81 0.98 -11.81
C VAL A 627 15.43 1.13 -10.43
N THR A 628 16.22 2.18 -10.24
CA THR A 628 16.93 2.46 -8.98
C THR A 628 16.35 3.71 -8.33
N SER A 629 16.10 3.67 -7.02
CA SER A 629 15.69 4.80 -6.18
C SER A 629 16.70 4.98 -5.06
N ARG A 630 17.32 6.16 -4.97
CA ARG A 630 18.33 6.50 -3.95
C ARG A 630 17.99 7.83 -3.32
N GLY A 631 17.99 7.91 -2.00
CA GLY A 631 17.60 9.14 -1.36
C GLY A 631 17.81 9.21 0.13
N VAL A 632 17.32 10.33 0.67
CA VAL A 632 17.30 10.67 2.09
C VAL A 632 15.87 10.92 2.54
N GLU A 633 15.55 10.48 3.75
CA GLU A 633 14.27 10.70 4.41
C GLU A 633 14.53 11.27 5.80
N LEU A 634 13.78 12.31 6.17
CA LEU A 634 13.77 12.90 7.49
C LEU A 634 12.34 12.90 8.03
N GLU A 635 12.20 12.59 9.31
CA GLU A 635 10.93 12.61 10.03
C GLU A 635 11.13 13.25 11.40
N ALA A 636 10.16 14.07 11.80
CA ALA A 636 10.07 14.65 13.12
C ALA A 636 8.61 14.60 13.58
N VAL A 637 8.34 13.96 14.71
CA VAL A 637 7.01 13.88 15.32
C VAL A 637 7.16 14.22 16.80
N ALA A 638 6.40 15.17 17.32
CA ALA A 638 6.50 15.54 18.72
C ALA A 638 5.17 16.04 19.29
N ASN A 639 4.84 15.56 20.48
CA ASN A 639 3.89 16.20 21.37
C ASN A 639 4.68 17.22 22.21
N LEU A 640 4.96 18.41 21.65
CA LEU A 640 5.82 19.43 22.28
C LEU A 640 5.30 19.87 23.66
N THR A 641 3.98 20.01 23.77
CA THR A 641 3.25 20.20 25.02
C THR A 641 1.95 19.39 24.96
N PRO A 642 1.18 19.26 26.06
CA PRO A 642 -0.16 18.66 25.99
C PRO A 642 -1.13 19.38 25.03
N GLU A 643 -0.86 20.66 24.75
CA GLU A 643 -1.59 21.51 23.82
C GLU A 643 -1.08 21.41 22.38
N LEU A 644 0.25 21.34 22.17
CA LEU A 644 0.90 21.48 20.87
C LEU A 644 1.50 20.17 20.36
N LYS A 645 1.05 19.74 19.18
CA LYS A 645 1.56 18.57 18.47
C LYS A 645 2.10 18.99 17.12
N LEU A 646 3.25 18.46 16.71
CA LEU A 646 3.92 18.75 15.45
C LEU A 646 4.32 17.47 14.72
N LYS A 647 4.25 17.52 13.40
CA LYS A 647 4.76 16.51 12.49
C LYS A 647 5.41 17.16 11.29
N GLY A 648 6.66 16.81 11.00
CA GLY A 648 7.40 17.26 9.84
C GLY A 648 8.01 16.07 9.10
N SER A 649 8.01 16.13 7.78
CA SER A 649 8.68 15.15 6.94
C SER A 649 9.39 15.83 5.78
N TYR A 650 10.52 15.25 5.39
CA TYR A 650 11.25 15.64 4.20
C TYR A 650 11.77 14.39 3.51
N THR A 651 11.70 14.36 2.20
CA THR A 651 12.14 13.24 1.38
C THR A 651 12.72 13.79 0.09
N ASN A 652 13.95 13.40 -0.21
CA ASN A 652 14.59 13.70 -1.48
C ASN A 652 15.21 12.41 -2.00
N PHE A 653 14.78 11.95 -3.17
CA PHE A 653 15.33 10.77 -3.82
C PHE A 653 15.45 10.99 -5.32
N ARG A 654 16.46 10.37 -5.93
CA ARG A 654 16.56 10.20 -7.37
C ARG A 654 16.07 8.80 -7.72
N ILE A 655 14.96 8.73 -8.44
CA ILE A 655 14.49 7.51 -9.09
C ILE A 655 14.78 7.59 -10.59
N PHE A 656 15.39 6.55 -11.14
CA PHE A 656 15.79 6.53 -12.55
C PHE A 656 15.87 5.11 -13.10
N VAL A 657 15.69 4.98 -14.41
CA VAL A 657 15.91 3.73 -15.13
C VAL A 657 17.42 3.47 -15.18
N SER A 658 17.88 2.46 -14.44
CA SER A 658 19.31 2.10 -14.37
C SER A 658 19.71 1.04 -15.39
N LYS A 659 18.74 0.29 -15.95
CA LYS A 659 18.94 -0.62 -17.09
C LYS A 659 17.67 -0.64 -17.96
N ASP A 660 17.84 -0.53 -19.27
CA ASP A 660 16.81 -0.72 -20.28
C ASP A 660 17.45 -1.21 -21.59
N ASN A 661 16.66 -1.85 -22.46
CA ASN A 661 17.10 -2.20 -23.80
C ASN A 661 17.05 -0.99 -24.75
N ASP A 662 16.24 0.03 -24.45
CA ASP A 662 16.29 1.33 -25.10
C ASP A 662 17.29 2.24 -24.36
N PRO A 663 18.49 2.51 -24.93
CA PRO A 663 19.50 3.32 -24.27
C PRO A 663 19.07 4.78 -24.08
N THR A 664 18.03 5.26 -24.76
CA THR A 664 17.52 6.64 -24.59
C THR A 664 16.74 6.83 -23.29
N LEU A 665 16.26 5.73 -22.69
CA LEU A 665 15.52 5.72 -21.44
C LEU A 665 16.42 5.59 -20.21
N ILE A 666 17.67 5.15 -20.38
CA ILE A 666 18.64 5.07 -19.27
C ILE A 666 18.87 6.47 -18.68
N ASP A 667 18.98 6.52 -17.34
CA ASP A 667 19.09 7.74 -16.54
C ASP A 667 17.85 8.65 -16.51
N LYS A 668 16.77 8.29 -17.22
CA LYS A 668 15.50 9.02 -17.18
C LYS A 668 14.70 8.70 -15.93
N VAL A 669 13.98 9.70 -15.44
CA VAL A 669 13.05 9.60 -14.32
C VAL A 669 11.72 9.04 -14.85
N PRO A 670 11.16 7.99 -14.22
CA PRO A 670 9.80 7.54 -14.52
C PRO A 670 8.79 8.69 -14.43
N THR A 671 7.77 8.67 -15.29
CA THR A 671 6.72 9.69 -15.27
C THR A 671 6.01 9.72 -13.92
N ASN A 672 5.34 10.84 -13.64
CA ASN A 672 4.47 10.97 -12.46
C ASN A 672 5.13 10.68 -11.10
N THR A 673 6.44 10.89 -10.99
CA THR A 673 7.20 10.57 -9.77
C THR A 673 8.04 11.76 -9.31
N PRO A 674 7.50 12.64 -8.44
CA PRO A 674 8.26 13.78 -7.94
C PRO A 674 9.42 13.30 -7.04
N SER A 675 10.61 13.85 -7.27
CA SER A 675 11.85 13.47 -6.58
C SER A 675 12.02 14.11 -5.20
N GLU A 676 11.19 15.09 -4.85
CA GLU A 676 11.26 15.81 -3.58
C GLU A 676 9.86 16.00 -3.01
N ILE A 677 9.69 15.68 -1.73
CA ILE A 677 8.43 15.80 -1.01
C ILE A 677 8.75 16.33 0.39
N ALA A 678 8.05 17.38 0.82
CA ALA A 678 8.21 17.94 2.16
C ALA A 678 6.84 18.28 2.75
N SER A 679 6.68 18.12 4.05
CA SER A 679 5.46 18.54 4.72
C SER A 679 5.71 18.94 6.17
N LEU A 680 4.85 19.80 6.69
CA LEU A 680 4.82 20.20 8.09
C LEU A 680 3.36 20.38 8.49
N TRP A 681 2.95 19.78 9.60
CA TRP A 681 1.64 19.92 10.23
C TRP A 681 1.82 20.24 11.71
N GLY A 682 0.94 21.08 12.24
CA GLY A 682 0.80 21.30 13.67
C GLY A 682 -0.66 21.45 14.07
N ASP A 683 -0.97 21.02 15.29
CA ASP A 683 -2.27 21.25 15.94
C ASP A 683 -2.04 21.78 17.36
N TYR A 684 -2.77 22.83 17.72
CA TYR A 684 -2.76 23.43 19.04
C TYR A 684 -4.18 23.43 19.63
N THR A 685 -4.35 22.85 20.82
CA THR A 685 -5.62 22.87 21.56
C THR A 685 -5.44 23.50 22.94
N PHE A 686 -6.17 24.57 23.23
CA PHE A 686 -6.18 25.18 24.56
C PHE A 686 -6.75 24.21 25.60
N LYS A 687 -5.98 23.88 26.64
CA LYS A 687 -6.42 23.00 27.74
C LYS A 687 -6.86 23.76 29.00
N THR A 688 -6.57 25.05 29.08
CA THR A 688 -6.91 25.90 30.23
C THR A 688 -7.37 27.31 29.79
N GLY A 689 -8.04 28.03 30.70
CA GLY A 689 -8.50 29.40 30.47
C GLY A 689 -9.80 29.52 29.68
N ALA A 690 -10.13 30.73 29.23
CA ALA A 690 -11.41 31.05 28.58
C ALA A 690 -11.63 30.35 27.22
N LEU A 691 -10.56 29.86 26.59
CA LEU A 691 -10.60 29.16 25.31
C LEU A 691 -10.48 27.64 25.46
N THR A 692 -10.60 27.09 26.67
CA THR A 692 -10.48 25.63 26.90
C THR A 692 -11.35 24.84 25.92
N GLY A 693 -10.74 23.89 25.22
CA GLY A 693 -11.37 23.08 24.19
C GLY A 693 -11.28 23.64 22.77
N PHE A 694 -10.98 24.92 22.59
CA PHE A 694 -10.74 25.51 21.27
C PHE A 694 -9.37 25.08 20.77
N GLY A 695 -9.26 24.81 19.48
CA GLY A 695 -8.02 24.47 18.83
C GLY A 695 -7.97 24.89 17.38
N PHE A 696 -6.75 24.99 16.89
CA PHE A 696 -6.46 25.29 15.50
C PHE A 696 -5.26 24.46 15.05
N GLY A 697 -5.32 24.00 13.82
CA GLY A 697 -4.26 23.26 13.17
C GLY A 697 -3.96 23.83 11.79
N GLY A 698 -2.77 23.54 11.29
CA GLY A 698 -2.35 24.00 9.98
C GLY A 698 -1.15 23.20 9.48
N GLY A 699 -1.08 23.07 8.17
CA GLY A 699 0.05 22.44 7.54
C GLY A 699 0.35 22.95 6.15
N VAL A 700 1.55 22.63 5.69
CA VAL A 700 2.04 22.93 4.36
C VAL A 700 2.62 21.66 3.76
N ARG A 701 2.37 21.46 2.47
CA ARG A 701 2.86 20.33 1.68
C ARG A 701 3.54 20.86 0.43
N TYR A 702 4.72 20.35 0.14
CA TYR A 702 5.50 20.60 -1.06
C TYR A 702 5.73 19.30 -1.82
N ASN A 703 5.48 19.35 -3.11
CA ASN A 703 5.87 18.31 -4.04
C ASN A 703 6.74 18.95 -5.14
N GLY A 704 7.87 18.32 -5.41
CA GLY A 704 8.79 18.69 -6.48
C GLY A 704 8.19 18.50 -7.86
N HIS A 705 8.95 18.90 -8.88
CA HIS A 705 8.55 18.67 -10.27
C HIS A 705 8.56 17.18 -10.62
N SER A 706 7.81 16.81 -11.64
CA SER A 706 7.83 15.47 -12.25
C SER A 706 7.78 15.59 -13.78
N TYR A 707 7.68 14.47 -14.49
CA TYR A 707 7.63 14.45 -15.95
C TYR A 707 6.36 13.78 -16.46
N ALA A 708 5.84 14.29 -17.57
CA ALA A 708 4.66 13.74 -18.26
C ALA A 708 5.04 12.76 -19.38
N ASP A 709 6.32 12.61 -19.71
CA ASP A 709 6.82 11.72 -20.75
C ASP A 709 8.11 10.99 -20.32
N ALA A 710 8.31 9.78 -20.86
CA ALA A 710 9.45 8.94 -20.54
C ALA A 710 10.80 9.55 -20.97
N GLN A 711 10.80 10.44 -21.98
CA GLN A 711 11.99 11.13 -22.45
C GLN A 711 12.38 12.34 -21.57
N ASN A 712 11.51 12.69 -20.59
CA ASN A 712 11.67 13.80 -19.66
C ASN A 712 11.75 15.17 -20.36
N THR A 713 10.93 15.38 -21.38
CA THR A 713 10.85 16.64 -22.14
C THR A 713 9.69 17.55 -21.69
N LEU A 714 8.67 16.99 -21.04
CA LEU A 714 7.47 17.67 -20.56
C LEU A 714 7.46 17.70 -19.04
N VAL A 715 7.83 18.85 -18.47
CA VAL A 715 7.94 19.05 -17.01
C VAL A 715 6.57 19.41 -16.41
N VAL A 716 6.14 18.66 -15.40
CA VAL A 716 5.03 19.04 -14.52
C VAL A 716 5.61 19.86 -13.36
N PRO A 717 5.22 21.14 -13.18
CA PRO A 717 5.80 22.01 -12.17
C PRO A 717 5.59 21.54 -10.73
N SER A 718 6.55 21.86 -9.85
CA SER A 718 6.41 21.69 -8.41
C SER A 718 5.27 22.55 -7.84
N PHE A 719 4.73 22.17 -6.69
CA PHE A 719 3.72 22.94 -5.99
C PHE A 719 3.89 22.94 -4.47
N VAL A 720 3.51 24.05 -3.85
CA VAL A 720 3.23 24.18 -2.42
C VAL A 720 1.73 24.40 -2.24
N VAL A 721 1.13 23.70 -1.29
CA VAL A 721 -0.28 23.85 -0.87
C VAL A 721 -0.37 23.82 0.65
N GLY A 722 -1.33 24.57 1.20
CA GLY A 722 -1.58 24.63 2.64
C GLY A 722 -2.92 24.04 3.03
N ASP A 723 -2.99 23.47 4.23
CA ASP A 723 -4.20 22.94 4.85
C ASP A 723 -4.41 23.61 6.21
N ALA A 724 -5.65 23.71 6.68
CA ALA A 724 -5.99 24.31 7.98
C ALA A 724 -7.14 23.58 8.67
N ALA A 725 -7.19 23.68 9.99
CA ALA A 725 -8.26 23.18 10.82
C ALA A 725 -8.59 24.19 11.93
N LEU A 726 -9.87 24.36 12.22
CA LEU A 726 -10.38 25.00 13.43
C LEU A 726 -11.29 24.01 14.13
N HIS A 727 -11.23 23.95 15.45
CA HIS A 727 -12.09 23.04 16.19
C HIS A 727 -12.40 23.51 17.60
N TYR A 728 -13.51 23.01 18.15
CA TYR A 728 -13.94 23.33 19.50
C TYR A 728 -14.57 22.10 20.17
N GLU A 729 -13.95 21.66 21.27
CA GLU A 729 -14.42 20.58 22.14
C GLU A 729 -15.09 21.18 23.37
N ILE A 730 -16.40 20.97 23.50
CA ILE A 730 -17.19 21.44 24.64
C ILE A 730 -18.13 20.34 25.12
N ASP A 731 -18.02 19.99 26.39
CA ASP A 731 -18.72 18.87 27.01
C ASP A 731 -18.53 17.55 26.24
N ARG A 732 -19.57 17.14 25.49
CA ARG A 732 -19.62 15.93 24.67
C ARG A 732 -19.56 16.21 23.18
N TRP A 733 -19.47 17.49 22.79
CA TRP A 733 -19.49 17.93 21.41
C TRP A 733 -18.08 18.30 20.94
N ARG A 734 -17.82 17.98 19.68
CA ARG A 734 -16.70 18.52 18.91
C ARG A 734 -17.24 19.14 17.63
N PHE A 735 -16.99 20.43 17.43
CA PHE A 735 -17.23 21.10 16.15
C PHE A 735 -15.88 21.28 15.44
N ALA A 736 -15.82 21.03 14.14
CA ALA A 736 -14.59 21.19 13.37
C ALA A 736 -14.84 21.73 11.95
N LEU A 737 -13.99 22.64 11.51
CA LEU A 737 -13.87 23.14 10.14
C LEU A 737 -12.46 22.80 9.63
N ASN A 738 -12.37 21.91 8.64
CA ASN A 738 -11.12 21.53 7.98
C ASN A 738 -11.12 22.08 6.55
N VAL A 739 -10.01 22.68 6.12
CA VAL A 739 -9.85 23.26 4.78
C VAL A 739 -8.58 22.72 4.15
N THR A 740 -8.73 21.89 3.11
CA THR A 740 -7.61 21.43 2.27
C THR A 740 -7.36 22.45 1.16
N ASN A 741 -6.09 22.69 0.80
CA ASN A 741 -5.71 23.67 -0.23
C ASN A 741 -6.32 25.06 0.05
N ILE A 742 -6.00 25.64 1.21
CA ILE A 742 -6.61 26.87 1.74
C ILE A 742 -6.51 28.07 0.79
N THR A 743 -5.43 28.16 0.00
CA THR A 743 -5.21 29.21 -0.99
C THR A 743 -5.96 28.97 -2.31
N ASP A 744 -6.66 27.84 -2.43
CA ASP A 744 -7.37 27.41 -3.65
C ASP A 744 -6.50 27.46 -4.91
N LYS A 745 -5.29 26.90 -4.78
CA LYS A 745 -4.35 26.82 -5.90
C LYS A 745 -4.89 25.85 -6.95
N ILE A 746 -4.85 26.23 -8.23
CA ILE A 746 -5.02 25.28 -9.35
C ILE A 746 -3.64 24.66 -9.60
N TYR A 747 -3.53 23.34 -9.48
CA TYR A 747 -2.28 22.64 -9.77
C TYR A 747 -2.54 21.24 -10.31
N VAL A 748 -1.57 20.72 -11.05
CA VAL A 748 -1.56 19.37 -11.60
C VAL A 748 -0.79 18.49 -10.63
N ALA A 749 -1.40 17.41 -10.15
CA ALA A 749 -0.74 16.48 -9.23
C ALA A 749 0.35 15.68 -9.94
N GLY A 750 0.09 15.34 -11.20
CA GLY A 750 1.03 14.66 -12.09
C GLY A 750 0.38 14.24 -13.40
N CYS A 751 1.17 13.61 -14.27
CA CYS A 751 0.73 13.11 -15.56
C CYS A 751 1.34 11.72 -15.80
N SER A 752 0.53 10.75 -16.20
CA SER A 752 1.02 9.43 -16.62
C SER A 752 1.58 9.47 -18.05
N SER A 753 1.04 10.35 -18.89
CA SER A 753 1.51 10.61 -20.26
C SER A 753 1.21 12.05 -20.68
N ALA A 754 1.69 12.44 -21.87
CA ALA A 754 1.35 13.73 -22.48
C ALA A 754 -0.16 13.91 -22.76
N THR A 755 -0.94 12.83 -22.78
CA THR A 755 -2.40 12.84 -23.02
C THR A 755 -3.23 12.57 -21.76
N ALA A 756 -2.59 12.31 -20.62
CA ALA A 756 -3.23 11.98 -19.36
C ALA A 756 -2.57 12.68 -18.17
N CYS A 757 -3.10 13.86 -17.85
CA CYS A 757 -2.73 14.72 -16.74
C CYS A 757 -3.91 14.92 -15.78
N PHE A 758 -3.58 15.07 -14.50
CA PHE A 758 -4.55 14.98 -13.42
C PHE A 758 -4.50 16.24 -12.54
N TYR A 759 -5.57 17.04 -12.57
CA TYR A 759 -5.73 18.11 -11.58
C TYR A 759 -5.84 17.50 -10.18
N ALA A 760 -5.23 18.18 -9.22
CA ALA A 760 -5.44 17.88 -7.81
C ALA A 760 -6.72 18.53 -7.28
N ASP A 761 -7.03 18.26 -6.02
CA ASP A 761 -8.15 18.89 -5.32
C ASP A 761 -8.01 20.42 -5.28
N ARG A 762 -9.07 21.11 -5.72
CA ARG A 762 -9.36 22.51 -5.40
C ARG A 762 -9.55 22.66 -3.89
N ARG A 763 -9.78 23.88 -3.42
CA ARG A 763 -10.09 24.08 -2.00
C ARG A 763 -11.34 23.31 -1.59
N ARG A 764 -11.19 22.43 -0.60
CA ARG A 764 -12.30 21.68 0.00
C ARG A 764 -12.42 22.07 1.47
N ALA A 765 -13.50 22.73 1.83
CA ALA A 765 -13.83 23.05 3.22
C ALA A 765 -14.89 22.08 3.73
N THR A 766 -14.64 21.42 4.86
CA THR A 766 -15.53 20.45 5.50
C THR A 766 -15.89 20.92 6.90
N LEU A 767 -17.18 21.09 7.17
CA LEU A 767 -17.73 21.37 8.48
C LEU A 767 -18.28 20.07 9.09
N SER A 768 -17.97 19.78 10.35
CA SER A 768 -18.48 18.59 11.04
C SER A 768 -18.83 18.87 12.51
N ALA A 769 -19.76 18.07 13.03
CA ALA A 769 -20.15 18.03 14.43
C ALA A 769 -20.18 16.58 14.92
N THR A 770 -19.44 16.30 15.99
CA THR A 770 -19.36 14.98 16.63
C THR A 770 -19.94 15.07 18.03
N TYR A 771 -20.79 14.12 18.41
CA TYR A 771 -21.26 13.94 19.79
C TYR A 771 -20.73 12.61 20.34
N LYS A 772 -20.09 12.64 21.52
CA LYS A 772 -19.47 11.48 22.16
C LYS A 772 -20.05 11.23 23.56
N TRP A 773 -20.39 9.98 23.91
CA TRP A 773 -20.95 9.62 25.22
C TRP A 773 -20.60 8.22 25.71
#